data_AF-A0A954UZP3-F1
#
_entry.id   AF-A0A954UZP3-F1
#
_cell.length_a   1.000
_cell.length_b   1.000
_cell.length_c   1.000
_cell.angle_alpha   90.00
_cell.angle_beta   90.00
_cell.angle_gamma   90.00
#
_symmetry.space_group_name_H-M   'P 1'
#
loop_
_entity.id
_entity.type
_entity.pdbx_description
1 polymer ?
#
loop_
_entity_poly.entity_id
_entity_poly.type
_entity_poly.pdbx_seq_one_letter_code
_entity_poly.pdbx_strand_id
1 'polypeptide(L)'
;MPCTFMTWSLSSPPSPDHLPQLARSLGGGNANHLNSPLENDSTLGTNGLSLLAMVALTVAAFATSIAGAQVPEGDVLIDDPALAVRLQSELLSDIRQLTFDGARAGEGYFSADGKQLVFQSEREPENPFFQIYLMDRENGDVHRVSPGIGKTTCAWLHPDGLRILYASTQFDPEAEQKQRDELAFRASGEKRRYSWDYDPQYDLVEFNTTTGQTEPLTDQLGYDAEGSYSPDGEWICFASNRRAYSGELSEEEQKLFEVDPASAMDLYLMRSDGRDVKRLTTAIGYDGGPFFSPAGSQICFRRFSPDGVTAEIMLMNTDGSNQRAITQLKHMSWAPFFHPSGDYLIFATNLHGFGNFELYLVDAAGEHSPVRVTYRDGFDGLPVFSPDGNELVWTSRGSNSQSQLFEAHWNDASARRLLGLNAAARESERTSESPLAATDDYDSIGAAEAVKSAKLTAPGFLAADIGRHIDYLCRPELGGRMTGTEGERNATAYVAAYLESLGLQPAGRDGTFFHEFDFVSSVKLGAGNSLKLVGQETKATAPASSIGADNSDNVPATTSTYQLDEDWRPVFFSQEGRIDPTVVVFAGYGIVAPSDTEMTSEVGSPEDRAEYDSYVHLDVTDKWVLVFRQMPQDISPERRQHLARYSGARYKAMVARDRGARGLILVSGPTSPLRQKLIPLEMDGTLGGSSLAVISVADEAAAEWMTAAGHNLREIQTELDQGDMAMGFELPGIRLEANIDIEPVTSHGRNVLALLPGNGGGGQADQSSNEPAEDGSENAGSPLPMIVVGAHIDHLGTGGSGGSLAKEDERGGVHRGADDNASGVAGMLEIAQYLAVEMQPTRLAAKRDILFAAWSGEELGLRGSQAFVDDFSELFPDRSQAFNGLLAASGNAAQQQLTASSTLDEHSSSG
;
A
#
# COMPACT_ATOMS: atom_id res chain seq x y z
N MET A 1 31.22 17.98 -30.68
CA MET A 1 29.85 18.00 -31.25
C MET A 1 28.90 18.21 -30.07
N PRO A 2 28.21 19.36 -29.96
CA PRO A 2 27.86 19.92 -28.65
C PRO A 2 26.34 20.01 -28.40
N CYS A 3 25.95 20.25 -27.14
CA CYS A 3 24.62 20.65 -26.66
C CYS A 3 23.53 20.79 -27.73
N THR A 4 22.70 19.77 -27.87
CA THR A 4 21.64 19.71 -28.89
C THR A 4 20.25 19.82 -28.25
N PHE A 5 19.69 21.03 -28.21
CA PHE A 5 18.26 21.19 -28.48
C PHE A 5 18.08 21.07 -30.01
N MET A 6 17.77 19.87 -30.53
CA MET A 6 17.53 19.68 -31.96
C MET A 6 16.16 20.24 -32.36
N THR A 7 16.03 21.43 -32.94
CA THR A 7 14.79 21.82 -33.64
C THR A 7 14.86 21.35 -35.10
N TRP A 8 13.95 20.46 -35.51
CA TRP A 8 13.66 20.17 -36.93
C TRP A 8 12.19 20.48 -37.21
N SER A 9 11.93 21.38 -38.15
CA SER A 9 10.61 21.52 -38.78
C SER A 9 10.60 20.75 -40.09
N LEU A 10 9.73 19.74 -40.21
CA LEU A 10 9.48 19.02 -41.45
C LEU A 10 8.81 19.94 -42.49
N SER A 11 9.42 20.06 -43.66
CA SER A 11 8.70 20.34 -44.92
C SER A 11 8.97 19.18 -45.88
N SER A 12 7.92 18.73 -46.56
CA SER A 12 7.82 17.53 -47.42
C SER A 12 8.90 17.41 -48.51
N PRO A 13 9.16 16.20 -49.05
CA PRO A 13 10.40 15.87 -49.76
C PRO A 13 10.39 16.33 -51.23
N PRO A 14 11.55 16.60 -51.85
CA PRO A 14 11.65 16.62 -53.30
C PRO A 14 11.74 15.19 -53.86
N SER A 15 11.08 14.98 -55.00
CA SER A 15 11.05 13.73 -55.77
C SER A 15 12.44 13.30 -56.29
N PRO A 16 12.64 12.02 -56.65
CA PRO A 16 13.93 11.50 -57.05
C PRO A 16 14.21 11.80 -58.52
N ASP A 17 15.02 12.81 -58.79
CA ASP A 17 15.76 12.94 -60.04
C ASP A 17 17.03 13.77 -59.81
N HIS A 18 18.15 13.30 -60.38
CA HIS A 18 19.52 13.84 -60.38
C HIS A 18 20.53 13.25 -59.37
N LEU A 19 21.08 12.10 -59.75
CA LEU A 19 22.51 11.79 -59.56
C LEU A 19 23.35 12.52 -60.62
N PRO A 20 24.58 12.96 -60.28
CA PRO A 20 25.69 12.64 -61.17
C PRO A 20 26.90 12.04 -60.43
N GLN A 21 27.20 10.80 -60.84
CA GLN A 21 28.51 10.26 -61.21
C GLN A 21 29.77 10.85 -60.55
N LEU A 22 30.48 10.00 -59.80
CA LEU A 22 31.94 9.89 -59.88
C LEU A 22 32.40 8.53 -59.32
N ALA A 23 32.36 7.50 -60.17
CA ALA A 23 33.21 6.33 -60.03
C ALA A 23 33.46 5.71 -61.42
N ARG A 24 34.68 5.83 -61.93
CA ARG A 24 35.34 4.82 -62.78
C ARG A 24 36.79 5.19 -63.05
N SER A 25 37.70 4.36 -62.55
CA SER A 25 39.05 4.06 -63.04
C SER A 25 39.84 3.47 -61.86
N LEU A 26 40.40 2.25 -61.82
CA LEU A 26 40.72 1.23 -62.82
C LEU A 26 41.13 -0.06 -62.05
N GLY A 27 40.71 -1.23 -62.56
CA GLY A 27 41.38 -2.57 -62.54
C GLY A 27 41.74 -3.21 -61.18
N GLY A 28 41.37 -4.45 -60.84
CA GLY A 28 41.41 -5.74 -61.55
C GLY A 28 42.16 -6.73 -60.63
N GLY A 29 41.91 -8.04 -60.53
CA GLY A 29 40.92 -8.93 -61.10
C GLY A 29 40.92 -10.29 -60.38
N ASN A 30 40.06 -11.17 -60.88
CA ASN A 30 40.05 -12.63 -60.88
C ASN A 30 40.12 -13.51 -59.61
N ALA A 31 39.16 -14.44 -59.61
CA ALA A 31 39.01 -15.67 -58.85
C ALA A 31 40.12 -16.71 -59.07
N ASN A 32 40.35 -17.58 -58.07
CA ASN A 32 40.18 -19.04 -58.16
C ASN A 32 40.67 -19.80 -56.91
N HIS A 33 39.79 -20.64 -56.37
CA HIS A 33 39.94 -22.09 -56.09
C HIS A 33 41.19 -22.69 -55.38
N LEU A 34 40.86 -23.57 -54.41
CA LEU A 34 41.38 -24.93 -54.13
C LEU A 34 42.23 -25.17 -52.85
N ASN A 35 41.65 -26.08 -52.04
CA ASN A 35 42.23 -27.27 -51.37
C ASN A 35 43.37 -27.16 -50.33
N SER A 36 43.05 -27.76 -49.18
CA SER A 36 43.89 -28.49 -48.21
C SER A 36 44.79 -29.59 -48.88
N PRO A 37 45.66 -30.39 -48.19
CA PRO A 37 45.73 -30.67 -46.74
C PRO A 37 47.15 -30.93 -46.11
N LEU A 38 47.14 -31.15 -44.78
CA LEU A 38 47.92 -32.09 -43.92
C LEU A 38 49.37 -32.52 -44.28
N GLU A 39 50.31 -32.43 -43.32
CA GLU A 39 50.86 -33.56 -42.52
C GLU A 39 52.10 -33.16 -41.66
N ASN A 40 52.31 -33.99 -40.63
CA ASN A 40 53.34 -34.09 -39.57
C ASN A 40 54.82 -33.86 -40.04
N ASP A 41 55.85 -33.62 -39.20
CA ASP A 41 56.26 -34.44 -38.05
C ASP A 41 57.45 -33.83 -37.24
N SER A 42 57.48 -34.16 -35.94
CA SER A 42 58.62 -34.55 -35.08
C SER A 42 59.84 -33.64 -34.70
N THR A 43 59.99 -33.47 -33.37
CA THR A 43 61.20 -33.72 -32.51
C THR A 43 62.43 -32.76 -32.56
N LEU A 44 63.25 -32.51 -31.51
CA LEU A 44 63.43 -32.92 -30.10
C LEU A 44 64.51 -31.99 -29.45
N GLY A 45 64.51 -31.86 -28.11
CA GLY A 45 65.70 -31.51 -27.28
C GLY A 45 65.42 -30.49 -26.14
N THR A 46 64.87 -30.84 -24.98
CA THR A 46 65.46 -31.39 -23.72
C THR A 46 66.58 -30.56 -23.04
N ASN A 47 66.28 -29.92 -21.89
CA ASN A 47 66.74 -30.34 -20.54
C ASN A 47 66.55 -29.25 -19.46
N GLY A 48 66.01 -29.63 -18.29
CA GLY A 48 66.06 -28.85 -17.04
C GLY A 48 64.99 -29.19 -15.97
N LEU A 49 65.13 -30.34 -15.29
CA LEU A 49 64.42 -30.77 -14.06
C LEU A 49 64.65 -29.78 -12.89
N SER A 50 63.86 -29.65 -11.80
CA SER A 50 63.26 -30.65 -10.86
C SER A 50 62.34 -29.88 -9.84
N LEU A 51 61.05 -30.23 -9.62
CA LEU A 51 60.46 -31.11 -8.56
C LEU A 51 60.25 -30.39 -7.18
N LEU A 52 59.12 -30.37 -6.45
CA LEU A 52 57.88 -31.18 -6.22
C LEU A 52 56.65 -30.21 -6.13
N ALA A 53 55.38 -30.50 -6.46
CA ALA A 53 54.47 -31.62 -6.18
C ALA A 53 54.07 -31.79 -4.68
N MET A 54 53.06 -31.03 -4.20
CA MET A 54 51.95 -31.54 -3.37
C MET A 54 50.89 -30.47 -3.08
N VAL A 55 49.65 -30.96 -2.97
CA VAL A 55 48.39 -30.30 -2.53
C VAL A 55 47.53 -29.71 -3.66
N ALA A 56 46.67 -30.59 -4.16
CA ALA A 56 45.39 -30.30 -4.77
C ALA A 56 44.45 -29.58 -3.77
N LEU A 57 43.48 -28.86 -4.34
CA LEU A 57 42.48 -27.95 -3.74
C LEU A 57 42.96 -26.49 -3.57
N THR A 58 42.07 -25.60 -4.01
CA THR A 58 42.08 -24.13 -4.02
C THR A 58 42.73 -23.44 -5.22
N VAL A 59 41.99 -22.44 -5.74
CA VAL A 59 42.22 -21.58 -6.91
C VAL A 59 41.69 -22.13 -8.25
N ALA A 60 40.41 -22.50 -8.24
CA ALA A 60 39.49 -22.16 -9.33
C ALA A 60 38.61 -20.99 -8.84
N ALA A 61 39.22 -19.82 -8.71
CA ALA A 61 38.56 -18.54 -8.44
C ALA A 61 39.44 -17.47 -9.11
N PHE A 62 38.82 -16.48 -9.75
CA PHE A 62 39.41 -15.46 -10.62
C PHE A 62 39.65 -15.84 -12.09
N ALA A 63 38.57 -16.27 -12.73
CA ALA A 63 38.30 -15.92 -14.13
C ALA A 63 36.78 -15.85 -14.34
N THR A 64 36.10 -15.01 -13.56
CA THR A 64 34.73 -14.60 -13.88
C THR A 64 34.80 -13.55 -14.99
N SER A 65 34.36 -13.99 -16.17
CA SER A 65 33.90 -13.15 -17.26
C SER A 65 33.17 -11.92 -16.73
N ILE A 66 33.68 -10.73 -17.03
CA ILE A 66 32.92 -9.47 -16.96
C ILE A 66 31.83 -9.60 -18.04
N ALA A 67 30.67 -10.11 -17.63
CA ALA A 67 29.46 -10.01 -18.44
C ALA A 67 29.01 -8.55 -18.36
N GLY A 68 29.31 -7.77 -19.40
CA GLY A 68 28.80 -6.41 -19.53
C GLY A 68 27.28 -6.42 -19.58
N ALA A 69 26.65 -5.47 -18.89
CA ALA A 69 25.21 -5.25 -18.96
C ALA A 69 24.81 -4.95 -20.42
N GLN A 70 24.24 -5.95 -21.10
CA GLN A 70 23.55 -5.75 -22.37
C GLN A 70 22.09 -5.41 -22.07
N VAL A 71 21.59 -4.38 -22.77
CA VAL A 71 20.17 -4.03 -22.82
C VAL A 71 19.38 -5.25 -23.32
N PRO A 72 18.23 -5.61 -22.72
CA PRO A 72 17.38 -6.66 -23.26
C PRO A 72 17.04 -6.37 -24.74
N GLU A 73 17.17 -7.35 -25.63
CA GLU A 73 16.90 -7.23 -27.08
C GLU A 73 15.47 -6.74 -27.43
N GLY A 74 14.58 -6.59 -26.46
CA GLY A 74 13.18 -6.15 -26.63
C GLY A 74 12.94 -4.63 -26.48
N ASP A 75 13.95 -3.83 -26.15
CA ASP A 75 13.78 -2.38 -25.87
C ASP A 75 13.85 -1.50 -27.13
N VAL A 76 14.20 -2.10 -28.28
CA VAL A 76 14.35 -1.39 -29.56
C VAL A 76 12.99 -1.34 -30.26
N LEU A 77 12.33 -0.19 -30.11
CA LEU A 77 11.08 0.24 -30.75
C LEU A 77 9.82 -0.49 -30.26
N ILE A 78 9.25 0.03 -29.16
CA ILE A 78 7.84 -0.22 -28.83
C ILE A 78 6.98 0.55 -29.83
N ASP A 79 6.66 -0.10 -30.95
CA ASP A 79 5.78 0.45 -31.99
C ASP A 79 4.29 0.41 -31.59
N ASP A 80 3.94 -0.16 -30.42
CA ASP A 80 2.59 -0.20 -29.86
C ASP A 80 2.36 0.96 -28.86
N PRO A 81 1.59 2.00 -29.24
CA PRO A 81 1.30 3.13 -28.36
C PRO A 81 0.59 2.73 -27.06
N ALA A 82 -0.21 1.66 -27.07
CA ALA A 82 -0.91 1.20 -25.87
C ALA A 82 0.03 0.50 -24.88
N LEU A 83 1.06 -0.18 -25.38
CA LEU A 83 2.11 -0.74 -24.53
C LEU A 83 3.01 0.36 -23.96
N ALA A 84 3.41 1.34 -24.78
CA ALA A 84 4.18 2.50 -24.34
C ALA A 84 3.48 3.27 -23.21
N VAL A 85 2.18 3.56 -23.36
CA VAL A 85 1.39 4.22 -22.30
C VAL A 85 1.33 3.39 -21.03
N ARG A 86 1.15 2.07 -21.14
CA ARG A 86 1.11 1.18 -19.95
C ARG A 86 2.44 1.15 -19.21
N LEU A 87 3.55 0.98 -19.92
CA LEU A 87 4.89 0.94 -19.32
C LEU A 87 5.26 2.29 -18.70
N GLN A 88 4.93 3.40 -19.37
CA GLN A 88 5.12 4.73 -18.81
C GLN A 88 4.26 4.93 -17.54
N SER A 89 3.00 4.47 -17.55
CA SER A 89 2.09 4.61 -16.41
C SER A 89 2.49 3.83 -15.16
N GLU A 90 3.40 2.86 -15.31
CA GLU A 90 3.97 2.11 -14.19
C GLU A 90 4.90 2.99 -13.32
N LEU A 91 5.51 4.00 -13.94
CA LEU A 91 6.51 4.91 -13.33
C LEU A 91 6.00 6.35 -13.17
N LEU A 92 5.17 6.84 -14.10
CA LEU A 92 4.67 8.21 -14.14
C LEU A 92 3.14 8.24 -14.18
N SER A 93 2.50 8.94 -13.23
CA SER A 93 1.07 9.25 -13.28
C SER A 93 0.81 10.76 -13.22
N ASP A 94 -0.40 11.17 -13.63
CA ASP A 94 -0.86 12.56 -13.52
C ASP A 94 0.05 13.61 -14.18
N ILE A 95 0.59 13.24 -15.34
CA ILE A 95 1.48 14.09 -16.13
C ILE A 95 0.78 15.40 -16.52
N ARG A 96 1.38 16.54 -16.14
CA ARG A 96 0.90 17.88 -16.49
C ARG A 96 2.04 18.80 -16.92
N GLN A 97 1.73 19.78 -17.76
CA GLN A 97 2.68 20.84 -18.15
C GLN A 97 2.66 21.95 -17.08
N LEU A 98 3.84 22.39 -16.64
CA LEU A 98 4.01 23.44 -15.63
C LEU A 98 4.19 24.83 -16.24
N THR A 99 4.92 24.95 -17.35
CA THR A 99 5.20 26.26 -17.97
C THR A 99 4.51 26.40 -19.32
N PHE A 100 3.80 27.52 -19.50
CA PHE A 100 3.04 27.80 -20.73
C PHE A 100 3.56 29.02 -21.49
N ASP A 101 4.25 29.92 -20.78
CA ASP A 101 4.75 31.16 -21.35
C ASP A 101 6.11 30.99 -22.03
N GLY A 102 6.32 31.82 -23.06
CA GLY A 102 7.61 31.95 -23.72
C GLY A 102 7.88 30.98 -24.86
N ALA A 103 9.05 31.14 -25.45
CA ALA A 103 9.51 30.30 -26.56
C ALA A 103 9.96 28.92 -26.08
N ARG A 104 10.56 28.85 -24.88
CA ARG A 104 11.03 27.61 -24.25
C ARG A 104 11.35 27.77 -22.76
N ALA A 105 11.27 26.67 -22.03
CA ALA A 105 11.87 26.45 -20.72
C ALA A 105 12.95 25.36 -20.81
N GLY A 106 13.92 25.44 -19.92
CA GLY A 106 14.98 24.44 -19.74
C GLY A 106 14.91 23.82 -18.35
N GLU A 107 16.07 23.68 -17.71
CA GLU A 107 16.23 23.06 -16.39
C GLU A 107 15.37 23.72 -15.31
N GLY A 108 14.84 22.91 -14.39
CA GLY A 108 14.08 23.35 -13.22
C GLY A 108 14.39 22.49 -11.99
N TYR A 109 14.66 23.12 -10.85
CA TYR A 109 15.10 22.48 -9.61
C TYR A 109 14.25 22.90 -8.42
N PHE A 110 13.91 21.93 -7.57
CA PHE A 110 13.09 22.17 -6.38
C PHE A 110 13.87 22.89 -5.27
N SER A 111 13.16 23.66 -4.46
CA SER A 111 13.63 24.02 -3.12
C SER A 111 13.71 22.79 -2.23
N ALA A 112 14.52 22.84 -1.17
CA ALA A 112 14.67 21.71 -0.23
C ALA A 112 13.36 21.29 0.46
N ASP A 113 12.39 22.20 0.58
CA ASP A 113 11.06 21.93 1.12
C ASP A 113 10.01 21.56 0.04
N GLY A 114 10.42 21.51 -1.23
CA GLY A 114 9.57 21.15 -2.38
C GLY A 114 8.53 22.20 -2.79
N LYS A 115 8.46 23.35 -2.13
CA LYS A 115 7.41 24.37 -2.36
C LYS A 115 7.69 25.31 -3.51
N GLN A 116 8.95 25.45 -3.90
CA GLN A 116 9.37 26.34 -4.97
C GLN A 116 10.13 25.57 -6.06
N LEU A 117 10.11 26.12 -7.26
CA LEU A 117 10.88 25.63 -8.40
C LEU A 117 11.66 26.79 -9.02
N VAL A 118 13.00 26.73 -8.99
CA VAL A 118 13.85 27.65 -9.75
C VAL A 118 14.11 27.06 -11.11
N PHE A 119 13.94 27.83 -12.18
CA PHE A 119 14.09 27.30 -13.54
C PHE A 119 14.51 28.37 -14.55
N GLN A 120 15.05 27.93 -15.68
CA GLN A 120 15.44 28.82 -16.78
C GLN A 120 14.39 28.87 -17.90
N SER A 121 14.11 30.06 -18.44
CA SER A 121 13.15 30.23 -19.53
C SER A 121 13.46 31.42 -20.44
N GLU A 122 13.18 31.27 -21.73
CA GLU A 122 13.10 32.37 -22.70
C GLU A 122 11.63 32.77 -22.85
N ARG A 123 11.18 33.73 -22.03
CA ARG A 123 9.76 34.13 -22.00
C ARG A 123 9.46 35.60 -22.20
N GLU A 124 10.47 36.45 -22.14
CA GLU A 124 10.30 37.90 -22.28
C GLU A 124 10.58 38.33 -23.72
N PRO A 125 9.63 39.00 -24.41
CA PRO A 125 9.85 39.47 -25.78
C PRO A 125 11.06 40.40 -25.95
N GLU A 126 11.39 41.18 -24.93
CA GLU A 126 12.51 42.12 -24.87
C GLU A 126 13.86 41.47 -24.53
N ASN A 127 13.87 40.18 -24.15
CA ASN A 127 15.09 39.45 -23.82
C ASN A 127 15.22 38.19 -24.70
N PRO A 128 16.24 38.12 -25.58
CA PRO A 128 16.42 36.97 -26.45
C PRO A 128 17.07 35.76 -25.75
N PHE A 129 17.53 35.89 -24.51
CA PHE A 129 18.30 34.85 -23.82
C PHE A 129 17.51 34.22 -22.66
N PHE A 130 17.94 33.02 -22.25
CA PHE A 130 17.45 32.39 -21.03
C PHE A 130 17.67 33.31 -19.83
N GLN A 131 16.63 33.45 -19.02
CA GLN A 131 16.62 34.12 -17.72
C GLN A 131 16.16 33.14 -16.64
N ILE A 132 16.52 33.41 -15.38
CA ILE A 132 16.19 32.56 -14.23
C ILE A 132 14.93 33.08 -13.56
N TYR A 133 14.01 32.16 -13.26
CA TYR A 133 12.72 32.43 -12.65
C TYR A 133 12.51 31.54 -11.43
N LEU A 134 11.77 32.06 -10.44
CA LEU A 134 11.32 31.31 -9.28
C LEU A 134 9.79 31.19 -9.34
N MET A 135 9.30 29.96 -9.29
CA MET A 135 7.88 29.61 -9.23
C MET A 135 7.52 29.17 -7.81
N ASP A 136 6.44 29.73 -7.27
CA ASP A 136 5.73 29.17 -6.12
C ASP A 136 4.77 28.08 -6.62
N ARG A 137 4.90 26.86 -6.10
CA ARG A 137 4.12 25.71 -6.57
C ARG A 137 2.71 25.64 -5.97
N GLU A 138 2.43 26.38 -4.90
CA GLU A 138 1.12 26.41 -4.27
C GLU A 138 0.14 27.29 -5.04
N ASN A 139 0.58 28.48 -5.46
CA ASN A 139 -0.26 29.45 -6.17
C ASN A 139 0.10 29.61 -7.66
N GLY A 140 1.26 29.12 -8.11
CA GLY A 140 1.73 29.22 -9.49
C GLY A 140 2.37 30.56 -9.86
N ASP A 141 2.60 31.45 -8.90
CA ASP A 141 3.21 32.76 -9.15
C ASP A 141 4.66 32.59 -9.59
N VAL A 142 5.04 33.29 -10.66
CA VAL A 142 6.39 33.25 -11.24
C VAL A 142 6.97 34.66 -11.30
N HIS A 143 8.20 34.81 -10.83
CA HIS A 143 8.96 36.06 -10.96
C HIS A 143 10.39 35.82 -11.41
N ARG A 144 10.96 36.79 -12.13
CA ARG A 144 12.36 36.74 -12.59
C ARG A 144 13.30 37.02 -11.42
N VAL A 145 14.33 36.19 -11.29
CA VAL A 145 15.41 36.31 -10.31
C VAL A 145 16.65 36.96 -10.93
N SER A 146 16.96 36.62 -12.18
CA SER A 146 18.09 37.20 -12.91
C SER A 146 17.84 38.66 -13.32
N PRO A 147 18.90 39.45 -13.62
CA PRO A 147 18.75 40.88 -13.88
C PRO A 147 18.04 41.23 -15.19
N GLY A 148 17.88 40.28 -16.12
CA GLY A 148 17.33 40.56 -17.46
C GLY A 148 18.36 41.10 -18.46
N ILE A 149 19.65 41.10 -18.09
CA ILE A 149 20.79 41.48 -18.94
C ILE A 149 21.79 40.34 -18.94
N GLY A 150 22.38 40.07 -20.11
CA GLY A 150 23.30 38.95 -20.29
C GLY A 150 22.59 37.60 -20.40
N LYS A 151 23.37 36.56 -20.67
CA LYS A 151 22.89 35.19 -20.76
C LYS A 151 22.92 34.57 -19.36
N THR A 152 21.95 33.71 -19.04
CA THR A 152 21.95 32.95 -17.78
C THR A 152 21.63 31.48 -17.99
N THR A 153 22.11 30.63 -17.08
CA THR A 153 21.81 29.19 -17.10
C THR A 153 22.03 28.52 -15.73
N CYS A 154 21.59 27.25 -15.61
CA CYS A 154 21.92 26.32 -14.52
C CYS A 154 21.72 26.92 -13.13
N ALA A 155 20.47 27.20 -12.79
CA ALA A 155 20.13 27.73 -11.48
C ALA A 155 20.00 26.63 -10.42
N TRP A 156 20.20 26.97 -9.15
CA TRP A 156 20.02 26.07 -8.02
C TRP A 156 19.58 26.84 -6.77
N LEU A 157 18.61 26.29 -6.03
CA LEU A 157 18.17 26.86 -4.74
C LEU A 157 19.05 26.32 -3.62
N HIS A 158 19.67 27.21 -2.84
CA HIS A 158 20.41 26.83 -1.66
C HIS A 158 19.47 26.15 -0.63
N PRO A 159 19.92 25.14 0.14
CA PRO A 159 19.08 24.42 1.12
C PRO A 159 18.39 25.29 2.19
N ASP A 160 18.90 26.51 2.43
CA ASP A 160 18.26 27.49 3.34
C ASP A 160 17.03 28.20 2.74
N GLY A 161 16.78 28.05 1.43
CA GLY A 161 15.67 28.68 0.70
C GLY A 161 15.83 30.19 0.48
N LEU A 162 16.95 30.80 0.87
CA LEU A 162 17.15 32.25 0.83
C LEU A 162 18.12 32.70 -0.27
N ARG A 163 18.84 31.75 -0.88
CA ARG A 163 19.89 32.03 -1.86
C ARG A 163 19.72 31.19 -3.11
N ILE A 164 19.98 31.79 -4.26
CA ILE A 164 19.86 31.15 -5.58
C ILE A 164 21.18 31.30 -6.31
N LEU A 165 21.82 30.18 -6.62
CA LEU A 165 22.98 30.10 -7.50
C LEU A 165 22.51 30.09 -8.95
N TYR A 166 23.22 30.76 -9.85
CA TYR A 166 23.10 30.57 -11.30
C TYR A 166 24.36 31.06 -12.02
N ALA A 167 24.55 30.65 -13.28
CA ALA A 167 25.61 31.17 -14.13
C ALA A 167 25.11 32.37 -14.93
N SER A 168 25.91 33.43 -15.06
CA SER A 168 25.52 34.67 -15.73
C SER A 168 26.68 35.35 -16.45
N THR A 169 26.40 35.93 -17.62
CA THR A 169 27.33 36.86 -18.30
C THR A 169 27.02 38.32 -18.00
N GLN A 170 26.23 38.63 -16.97
CA GLN A 170 25.78 39.99 -16.66
C GLN A 170 26.90 40.98 -16.37
N PHE A 171 28.09 40.50 -16.00
CA PHE A 171 29.27 41.31 -15.70
C PHE A 171 30.15 41.55 -16.93
N ASP A 172 29.83 40.94 -18.08
CA ASP A 172 30.48 41.24 -19.35
C ASP A 172 30.17 42.70 -19.75
N PRO A 173 31.20 43.55 -19.95
CA PRO A 173 31.01 44.92 -20.44
C PRO A 173 30.24 44.99 -21.77
N GLU A 174 30.23 43.92 -22.56
CA GLU A 174 29.53 43.82 -23.85
C GLU A 174 28.14 43.15 -23.75
N ALA A 175 27.67 42.74 -22.55
CA ALA A 175 26.43 41.98 -22.38
C ALA A 175 25.21 42.63 -23.06
N GLU A 176 25.00 43.93 -22.84
CA GLU A 176 23.89 44.66 -23.46
C GLU A 176 24.03 44.78 -24.97
N GLN A 177 25.27 44.91 -25.47
CA GLN A 177 25.54 45.01 -26.91
C GLN A 177 25.23 43.67 -27.58
N LYS A 178 25.72 42.56 -27.02
CA LYS A 178 25.42 41.20 -27.46
C LYS A 178 23.91 40.92 -27.47
N GLN A 179 23.17 41.43 -26.49
CA GLN A 179 21.71 41.32 -26.43
C GLN A 179 21.01 42.09 -27.55
N ARG A 180 21.43 43.32 -27.84
CA ARG A 180 20.91 44.11 -28.97
C ARG A 180 21.19 43.44 -30.31
N ASP A 181 22.39 42.89 -30.48
CA ASP A 181 22.80 42.22 -31.71
C ASP A 181 21.99 40.94 -31.96
N GLU A 182 21.70 40.16 -30.91
CA GLU A 182 20.85 38.98 -31.00
C GLU A 182 19.39 39.34 -31.38
N LEU A 183 18.84 40.39 -30.78
CA LEU A 183 17.49 40.88 -31.15
C LEU A 183 17.44 41.34 -32.61
N ALA A 184 18.47 42.07 -33.07
CA ALA A 184 18.58 42.50 -34.46
C ALA A 184 18.72 41.30 -35.42
N PHE A 185 19.50 40.28 -35.04
CA PHE A 185 19.63 39.04 -35.79
C PHE A 185 18.29 38.29 -35.88
N ARG A 186 17.56 38.13 -34.78
CA ARG A 186 16.23 37.48 -34.81
C ARG A 186 15.22 38.26 -35.66
N ALA A 187 15.29 39.59 -35.62
CA ALA A 187 14.43 40.46 -36.43
C ALA A 187 14.74 40.39 -37.94
N SER A 188 15.96 40.00 -38.34
CA SER A 188 16.31 39.83 -39.75
C SER A 188 15.62 38.64 -40.41
N GLY A 189 15.10 37.70 -39.60
CA GLY A 189 14.49 36.45 -40.07
C GLY A 189 15.50 35.37 -40.49
N GLU A 190 16.81 35.65 -40.37
CA GLU A 190 17.85 34.67 -40.58
C GLU A 190 17.78 33.57 -39.51
N LYS A 191 18.01 32.32 -39.91
CA LYS A 191 18.02 31.17 -39.01
C LYS A 191 19.43 30.61 -38.92
N ARG A 192 20.00 30.58 -37.72
CA ARG A 192 21.20 29.80 -37.41
C ARG A 192 20.80 28.46 -36.80
N ARG A 193 21.56 27.41 -37.10
CA ARG A 193 21.44 26.15 -36.34
C ARG A 193 21.83 26.46 -34.91
N TYR A 194 20.97 26.08 -33.97
CA TYR A 194 21.26 26.27 -32.55
C TYR A 194 22.47 25.44 -32.15
N SER A 195 23.42 26.08 -31.47
CA SER A 195 24.52 25.47 -30.73
C SER A 195 24.62 26.20 -29.39
N TRP A 196 24.86 25.46 -28.31
CA TRP A 196 25.16 26.10 -27.04
C TRP A 196 26.45 26.89 -27.13
N ASP A 197 26.42 28.06 -26.50
CA ASP A 197 27.50 29.02 -26.53
C ASP A 197 28.26 28.94 -25.21
N TYR A 198 29.49 28.41 -25.27
CA TYR A 198 30.42 28.35 -24.14
C TYR A 198 31.12 29.70 -23.98
N ASP A 199 30.32 30.75 -23.78
CA ASP A 199 30.79 32.14 -23.64
C ASP A 199 31.79 32.21 -22.46
N PRO A 200 33.03 32.68 -22.66
CA PRO A 200 34.05 32.70 -21.61
C PRO A 200 33.82 33.77 -20.54
N GLN A 201 32.71 34.51 -20.61
CA GLN A 201 32.29 35.51 -19.62
C GLN A 201 31.24 34.98 -18.66
N TYR A 202 31.00 33.66 -18.62
CA TYR A 202 30.07 33.08 -17.66
C TYR A 202 30.74 32.96 -16.29
N ASP A 203 30.16 33.66 -15.31
CA ASP A 203 30.50 33.55 -13.91
C ASP A 203 29.36 32.93 -13.11
N LEU A 204 29.68 32.19 -12.06
CA LEU A 204 28.70 31.79 -11.04
C LEU A 204 28.38 32.99 -10.15
N VAL A 205 27.10 33.21 -9.92
CA VAL A 205 26.58 34.29 -9.09
C VAL A 205 25.56 33.76 -8.10
N GLU A 206 25.49 34.40 -6.93
CA GLU A 206 24.48 34.13 -5.92
C GLU A 206 23.51 35.32 -5.82
N PHE A 207 22.22 35.04 -5.87
CA PHE A 207 21.16 36.00 -5.59
C PHE A 207 20.51 35.71 -4.24
N ASN A 208 20.37 36.74 -3.41
CA ASN A 208 19.67 36.66 -2.13
C ASN A 208 18.20 37.08 -2.30
N THR A 209 17.27 36.16 -2.03
CA THR A 209 15.83 36.38 -2.23
C THR A 209 15.23 37.38 -1.24
N THR A 210 15.88 37.62 -0.10
CA THR A 210 15.42 38.57 0.92
C THR A 210 15.88 40.00 0.64
N THR A 211 17.13 40.19 0.21
CA THR A 211 17.69 41.52 -0.04
C THR A 211 17.57 41.97 -1.50
N GLY A 212 17.35 41.03 -2.42
CA GLY A 212 17.37 41.29 -3.86
C GLY A 212 18.77 41.59 -4.42
N GLN A 213 19.83 41.32 -3.65
CA GLN A 213 21.21 41.57 -4.07
C GLN A 213 21.79 40.36 -4.80
N THR A 214 22.67 40.61 -5.77
CA THR A 214 23.42 39.59 -6.51
C THR A 214 24.92 39.82 -6.32
N GLU A 215 25.66 38.75 -6.04
CA GLU A 215 27.11 38.78 -5.83
C GLU A 215 27.81 37.73 -6.72
N PRO A 216 28.93 38.06 -7.39
CA PRO A 216 29.73 37.08 -8.10
C PRO A 216 30.47 36.15 -7.14
N LEU A 217 30.45 34.85 -7.41
CA LEU A 217 31.25 33.83 -6.73
C LEU A 217 32.53 33.48 -7.50
N THR A 218 32.55 33.73 -8.81
CA THR A 218 33.69 33.57 -9.70
C THR A 218 33.91 34.84 -10.52
N ASP A 219 35.14 35.02 -11.02
CA ASP A 219 35.53 36.17 -11.84
C ASP A 219 36.61 35.82 -12.89
N GLN A 220 36.80 34.53 -13.18
CA GLN A 220 37.86 34.06 -14.07
C GLN A 220 37.33 33.84 -15.47
N LEU A 221 38.14 34.19 -16.48
CA LEU A 221 37.80 33.91 -17.86
C LEU A 221 37.62 32.39 -18.07
N GLY A 222 36.44 32.02 -18.54
CA GLY A 222 36.00 30.64 -18.64
C GLY A 222 34.48 30.54 -18.67
N TYR A 223 34.00 29.35 -18.99
CA TYR A 223 32.59 29.01 -18.88
C TYR A 223 32.34 28.39 -17.50
N ASP A 224 32.07 29.20 -16.48
CA ASP A 224 31.71 28.70 -15.15
C ASP A 224 30.19 28.51 -15.05
N ALA A 225 29.73 27.26 -15.09
CA ALA A 225 28.30 26.94 -15.07
C ALA A 225 28.00 25.55 -14.50
N GLU A 226 26.76 25.09 -14.65
CA GLU A 226 26.29 23.76 -14.21
C GLU A 226 26.56 23.52 -12.72
N GLY A 227 26.42 24.57 -11.91
CA GLY A 227 26.70 24.54 -10.48
C GLY A 227 25.56 23.96 -9.64
N SER A 228 25.88 23.13 -8.65
CA SER A 228 24.92 22.65 -7.64
C SER A 228 25.48 22.80 -6.22
N TYR A 229 24.60 23.08 -5.26
CA TYR A 229 24.95 23.09 -3.83
C TYR A 229 25.00 21.66 -3.27
N SER A 230 25.90 21.42 -2.31
CA SER A 230 25.85 20.23 -1.47
C SER A 230 24.60 20.22 -0.57
N PRO A 231 24.15 19.05 -0.07
CA PRO A 231 22.94 18.97 0.76
C PRO A 231 23.00 19.81 2.04
N ASP A 232 24.20 20.01 2.60
CA ASP A 232 24.45 20.89 3.75
C ASP A 232 24.60 22.38 3.37
N GLY A 233 24.64 22.70 2.07
CA GLY A 233 24.81 24.05 1.55
C GLY A 233 26.23 24.62 1.65
N GLU A 234 27.21 23.86 2.14
CA GLU A 234 28.55 24.39 2.40
C GLU A 234 29.46 24.42 1.16
N TRP A 235 29.15 23.63 0.13
CA TRP A 235 29.98 23.42 -1.05
C TRP A 235 29.18 23.64 -2.33
N ILE A 236 29.88 24.09 -3.36
CA ILE A 236 29.38 24.16 -4.74
C ILE A 236 30.29 23.31 -5.61
N CYS A 237 29.70 22.38 -6.36
CA CYS A 237 30.39 21.69 -7.45
C CYS A 237 29.88 22.24 -8.78
N PHE A 238 30.79 22.55 -9.71
CA PHE A 238 30.45 23.20 -10.97
C PHE A 238 31.39 22.76 -12.10
N ALA A 239 30.98 23.00 -13.34
CA ALA A 239 31.76 22.68 -14.52
C ALA A 239 32.47 23.94 -15.06
N SER A 240 33.73 23.82 -15.47
CA SER A 240 34.48 24.95 -16.02
C SER A 240 35.60 24.56 -16.97
N ASN A 241 35.82 25.37 -18.00
CA ASN A 241 37.00 25.33 -18.87
C ASN A 241 38.04 26.43 -18.51
N ARG A 242 37.95 27.05 -17.33
CA ARG A 242 38.87 28.11 -16.86
C ARG A 242 40.36 27.75 -16.96
N ARG A 243 40.70 26.45 -16.88
CA ARG A 243 42.09 25.98 -17.05
C ARG A 243 42.67 26.30 -18.43
N ALA A 244 41.83 26.33 -19.47
CA ALA A 244 42.26 26.57 -20.84
C ALA A 244 42.70 28.03 -21.04
N TYR A 245 42.22 28.94 -20.18
CA TYR A 245 42.56 30.36 -20.20
C TYR A 245 43.66 30.74 -19.21
N SER A 246 43.92 29.89 -18.20
CA SER A 246 44.82 30.20 -17.07
C SER A 246 46.06 29.31 -16.95
N GLY A 247 46.15 28.20 -17.70
CA GLY A 247 47.25 27.23 -17.61
C GLY A 247 47.76 26.72 -18.97
N GLU A 248 48.85 25.95 -18.96
CA GLU A 248 49.40 25.31 -20.16
C GLU A 248 48.64 24.00 -20.47
N LEU A 249 47.80 24.02 -21.51
CA LEU A 249 47.24 22.83 -22.13
C LEU A 249 48.34 22.07 -22.88
N SER A 250 48.23 20.74 -22.97
CA SER A 250 49.04 19.99 -23.93
C SER A 250 48.74 20.42 -25.37
N GLU A 251 49.65 20.18 -26.32
CA GLU A 251 49.41 20.54 -27.73
C GLU A 251 48.15 19.88 -28.32
N GLU A 252 47.77 18.71 -27.80
CA GLU A 252 46.55 18.00 -28.19
C GLU A 252 45.31 18.68 -27.63
N GLU A 253 45.28 18.97 -26.33
CA GLU A 253 44.18 19.68 -25.68
C GLU A 253 43.98 21.09 -26.26
N GLN A 254 45.07 21.80 -26.57
CA GLN A 254 45.00 23.13 -27.19
C GLN A 254 44.30 23.08 -28.56
N LYS A 255 44.63 22.10 -29.39
CA LYS A 255 43.98 21.91 -30.71
C LYS A 255 42.51 21.56 -30.57
N LEU A 256 42.15 20.73 -29.59
CA LEU A 256 40.76 20.38 -29.33
C LEU A 256 39.97 21.59 -28.85
N PHE A 257 40.56 22.40 -27.96
CA PHE A 257 39.94 23.59 -27.39
C PHE A 257 39.66 24.68 -28.44
N GLU A 258 40.59 24.88 -29.39
CA GLU A 258 40.41 25.82 -30.51
C GLU A 258 39.25 25.42 -31.44
N VAL A 259 38.91 24.12 -31.50
CA VAL A 259 37.80 23.59 -32.31
C VAL A 259 36.49 23.60 -31.54
N ASP A 260 36.52 23.18 -30.28
CA ASP A 260 35.35 23.04 -29.41
C ASP A 260 35.74 23.39 -27.95
N PRO A 261 35.36 24.57 -27.43
CA PRO A 261 35.67 24.98 -26.07
C PRO A 261 35.16 24.03 -24.98
N ALA A 262 34.19 23.17 -25.31
CA ALA A 262 33.69 22.14 -24.40
C ALA A 262 34.73 21.04 -24.09
N SER A 263 35.75 20.87 -24.95
CA SER A 263 36.77 19.82 -24.82
C SER A 263 37.74 19.99 -23.64
N ALA A 264 37.71 21.15 -22.99
CA ALA A 264 38.53 21.48 -21.82
C ALA A 264 37.71 21.63 -20.52
N MET A 265 36.45 21.20 -20.53
CA MET A 265 35.55 21.29 -19.38
C MET A 265 35.88 20.23 -18.33
N ASP A 266 36.20 20.69 -17.12
CA ASP A 266 36.40 19.86 -15.94
C ASP A 266 35.44 20.24 -14.82
N LEU A 267 35.36 19.39 -13.80
CA LEU A 267 34.61 19.66 -12.58
C LEU A 267 35.49 20.31 -11.52
N TYR A 268 34.93 21.28 -10.81
CA TYR A 268 35.56 22.00 -9.72
C TYR A 268 34.64 21.97 -8.49
N LEU A 269 35.25 22.08 -7.31
CA LEU A 269 34.59 22.19 -6.02
C LEU A 269 35.07 23.47 -5.33
N MET A 270 34.15 24.24 -4.75
CA MET A 270 34.48 25.43 -3.96
C MET A 270 33.56 25.54 -2.75
N ARG A 271 33.95 26.33 -1.74
CA ARG A 271 33.06 26.70 -0.65
C ARG A 271 31.90 27.53 -1.19
N SER A 272 30.77 27.51 -0.50
CA SER A 272 29.56 28.27 -0.87
C SER A 272 29.78 29.78 -1.02
N ASP A 273 30.86 30.32 -0.44
CA ASP A 273 31.26 31.73 -0.53
C ASP A 273 32.29 32.01 -1.64
N GLY A 274 32.54 31.05 -2.53
CA GLY A 274 33.46 31.18 -3.67
C GLY A 274 34.93 30.87 -3.36
N ARG A 275 35.30 30.60 -2.10
CA ARG A 275 36.68 30.31 -1.70
C ARG A 275 37.07 28.84 -1.91
N ASP A 276 38.37 28.56 -1.77
CA ASP A 276 38.96 27.22 -1.74
C ASP A 276 38.65 26.36 -2.99
N VAL A 277 38.67 26.99 -4.17
CA VAL A 277 38.42 26.32 -5.46
C VAL A 277 39.44 25.20 -5.71
N LYS A 278 38.96 23.99 -5.97
CA LYS A 278 39.73 22.77 -6.25
C LYS A 278 39.19 22.08 -7.51
N ARG A 279 40.08 21.72 -8.44
CA ARG A 279 39.74 20.89 -9.60
C ARG A 279 39.58 19.42 -9.20
N LEU A 280 38.52 18.76 -9.65
CA LEU A 280 38.19 17.36 -9.34
C LEU A 280 38.50 16.38 -10.49
N THR A 281 38.34 16.82 -11.74
CA THR A 281 38.56 15.95 -12.91
C THR A 281 39.65 16.48 -13.84
N THR A 282 40.30 15.57 -14.57
CA THR A 282 41.39 15.90 -15.50
C THR A 282 41.37 15.11 -16.81
N ALA A 283 40.25 14.47 -17.12
CA ALA A 283 40.13 13.70 -18.36
C ALA A 283 40.10 14.65 -19.57
N ILE A 284 40.57 14.18 -20.73
CA ILE A 284 40.41 14.90 -21.99
C ILE A 284 38.95 14.75 -22.44
N GLY A 285 38.31 15.86 -22.81
CA GLY A 285 36.91 15.89 -23.22
C GLY A 285 36.07 16.74 -22.30
N TYR A 286 34.79 16.41 -22.21
CA TYR A 286 33.81 17.17 -21.44
C TYR A 286 33.33 16.38 -20.23
N ASP A 287 33.69 16.84 -19.02
CA ASP A 287 32.98 16.51 -17.79
C ASP A 287 32.05 17.65 -17.37
N GLY A 288 30.77 17.34 -17.11
CA GLY A 288 29.77 18.37 -16.77
C GLY A 288 28.57 17.85 -15.98
N GLY A 289 27.73 18.78 -15.53
CA GLY A 289 26.49 18.55 -14.79
C GLY A 289 26.71 17.81 -13.49
N PRO A 290 27.59 18.30 -12.60
CA PRO A 290 27.80 17.69 -11.30
C PRO A 290 26.59 17.89 -10.40
N PHE A 291 26.08 16.82 -9.81
CA PHE A 291 25.11 16.87 -8.72
C PHE A 291 25.56 16.02 -7.55
N PHE A 292 25.41 16.55 -6.34
CA PHE A 292 25.69 15.80 -5.13
C PHE A 292 24.63 14.70 -4.92
N SER A 293 25.08 13.56 -4.39
CA SER A 293 24.19 12.57 -3.79
C SER A 293 23.43 13.17 -2.59
N PRO A 294 22.26 12.62 -2.22
CA PRO A 294 21.49 13.10 -1.06
C PRO A 294 22.27 13.10 0.26
N ALA A 295 23.20 12.15 0.42
CA ALA A 295 24.09 12.06 1.58
C ALA A 295 25.31 13.00 1.50
N GLY A 296 25.54 13.68 0.38
CA GLY A 296 26.67 14.58 0.16
C GLY A 296 28.04 13.91 0.02
N SER A 297 28.10 12.58 0.03
CA SER A 297 29.35 11.80 -0.01
C SER A 297 29.87 11.52 -1.43
N GLN A 298 28.99 11.60 -2.43
CA GLN A 298 29.30 11.36 -3.84
C GLN A 298 28.78 12.48 -4.74
N ILE A 299 29.36 12.56 -5.94
CA ILE A 299 28.95 13.44 -7.03
C ILE A 299 28.67 12.57 -8.26
N CYS A 300 27.50 12.75 -8.88
CA CYS A 300 27.22 12.22 -10.21
C CYS A 300 27.49 13.29 -11.27
N PHE A 301 27.95 12.87 -12.44
CA PHE A 301 28.25 13.77 -13.56
C PHE A 301 28.23 13.00 -14.87
N ARG A 302 28.28 13.69 -16.00
CA ARG A 302 28.46 13.07 -17.32
C ARG A 302 29.89 13.24 -17.80
N ARG A 303 30.40 12.23 -18.50
CA ARG A 303 31.70 12.29 -19.19
C ARG A 303 31.54 11.95 -20.65
N PHE A 304 32.00 12.84 -21.51
CA PHE A 304 32.02 12.61 -22.96
C PHE A 304 33.23 11.76 -23.35
N SER A 305 33.07 10.96 -24.40
CA SER A 305 34.20 10.38 -25.10
C SER A 305 35.08 11.49 -25.72
N PRO A 306 36.39 11.27 -25.92
CA PRO A 306 37.28 12.30 -26.47
C PRO A 306 36.88 12.85 -27.84
N ASP A 307 36.16 12.07 -28.64
CA ASP A 307 35.59 12.50 -29.94
C ASP A 307 34.27 13.29 -29.80
N GLY A 308 33.70 13.36 -28.60
CA GLY A 308 32.46 14.05 -28.26
C GLY A 308 31.19 13.40 -28.81
N VAL A 309 31.26 12.12 -29.24
CA VAL A 309 30.12 11.43 -29.88
C VAL A 309 29.21 10.74 -28.86
N THR A 310 29.78 10.24 -27.77
CA THR A 310 29.06 9.47 -26.73
C THR A 310 29.32 10.08 -25.36
N ALA A 311 28.44 9.81 -24.40
CA ALA A 311 28.64 10.22 -23.02
C ALA A 311 28.10 9.16 -22.06
N GLU A 312 28.80 8.96 -20.96
CA GLU A 312 28.38 8.04 -19.90
C GLU A 312 28.18 8.79 -18.58
N ILE A 313 27.30 8.26 -17.74
CA ILE A 313 27.08 8.76 -16.39
C ILE A 313 28.17 8.18 -15.49
N MET A 314 28.76 9.06 -14.68
CA MET A 314 29.88 8.80 -13.81
C MET A 314 29.51 9.10 -12.37
N LEU A 315 30.11 8.37 -11.42
CA LEU A 315 30.11 8.68 -10.00
C LEU A 315 31.54 8.89 -9.51
N MET A 316 31.72 9.78 -8.54
CA MET A 316 32.96 9.94 -7.77
C MET A 316 32.64 10.32 -6.32
N ASN A 317 33.61 10.16 -5.43
CA ASN A 317 33.53 10.76 -4.09
C ASN A 317 33.60 12.28 -4.20
N THR A 318 33.05 12.99 -3.20
CA THR A 318 33.06 14.47 -3.16
C THR A 318 34.46 15.09 -3.23
N ASP A 319 35.50 14.37 -2.82
CA ASP A 319 36.89 14.83 -2.92
C ASP A 319 37.52 14.67 -4.32
N GLY A 320 36.81 14.05 -5.27
CA GLY A 320 37.22 13.76 -6.65
C GLY A 320 37.78 12.35 -6.87
N SER A 321 37.93 11.55 -5.81
CA SER A 321 38.45 10.18 -5.90
C SER A 321 37.38 9.16 -6.34
N ASN A 322 37.79 7.93 -6.66
CA ASN A 322 36.90 6.82 -7.03
C ASN A 322 35.96 7.09 -8.22
N GLN A 323 36.46 7.78 -9.25
CA GLN A 323 35.70 8.01 -10.49
C GLN A 323 35.41 6.68 -11.20
N ARG A 324 34.13 6.39 -11.47
CA ARG A 324 33.68 5.20 -12.19
C ARG A 324 32.44 5.48 -13.03
N ALA A 325 32.33 4.84 -14.19
CA ALA A 325 31.12 4.88 -15.01
C ALA A 325 30.05 3.96 -14.42
N ILE A 326 28.80 4.40 -14.42
CA ILE A 326 27.62 3.58 -14.05
C ILE A 326 26.73 3.25 -15.25
N THR A 327 26.99 3.87 -16.40
CA THR A 327 26.37 3.48 -17.69
C THR A 327 27.45 3.08 -18.69
N GLN A 328 27.08 2.23 -19.66
CA GLN A 328 27.93 1.82 -20.79
C GLN A 328 27.09 1.67 -22.06
N LEU A 329 26.25 2.67 -22.33
CA LEU A 329 25.29 2.60 -23.43
C LEU A 329 25.94 2.82 -24.80
N LYS A 330 27.12 3.48 -24.87
CA LYS A 330 27.73 3.93 -26.13
C LYS A 330 26.81 4.86 -26.94
N HIS A 331 25.89 5.49 -26.24
CA HIS A 331 25.01 6.53 -26.71
C HIS A 331 25.26 7.79 -25.86
N MET A 332 24.54 8.86 -26.12
CA MET A 332 24.60 10.04 -25.27
C MET A 332 23.81 9.74 -23.99
N SER A 333 24.46 9.62 -22.84
CA SER A 333 23.82 9.61 -21.52
C SER A 333 24.05 10.97 -20.87
N TRP A 334 22.96 11.65 -20.52
CA TRP A 334 22.98 13.09 -20.23
C TRP A 334 22.09 13.46 -19.04
N ALA A 335 22.40 14.58 -18.38
CA ALA A 335 21.65 15.16 -17.26
C ALA A 335 21.25 14.14 -16.17
N PRO A 336 22.22 13.48 -15.50
CA PRO A 336 21.91 12.57 -14.41
C PRO A 336 21.40 13.34 -13.20
N PHE A 337 20.47 12.75 -12.45
CA PHE A 337 20.00 13.28 -11.19
C PHE A 337 19.70 12.14 -10.21
N PHE A 338 20.06 12.30 -8.94
CA PHE A 338 19.81 11.28 -7.92
C PHE A 338 18.35 11.27 -7.50
N HIS A 339 17.78 10.09 -7.31
CA HIS A 339 16.61 9.94 -6.46
C HIS A 339 16.99 10.26 -5.00
N PRO A 340 16.14 10.92 -4.18
CA PRO A 340 16.47 11.29 -2.79
C PRO A 340 16.85 10.11 -1.90
N SER A 341 16.52 8.87 -2.27
CA SER A 341 17.00 7.68 -1.55
C SER A 341 18.49 7.39 -1.75
N GLY A 342 19.10 7.89 -2.83
CA GLY A 342 20.49 7.61 -3.21
C GLY A 342 20.72 6.27 -3.91
N ASP A 343 19.69 5.43 -4.07
CA ASP A 343 19.85 4.06 -4.59
C ASP A 343 19.94 3.98 -6.12
N TYR A 344 19.43 4.99 -6.82
CA TYR A 344 19.43 5.06 -8.27
C TYR A 344 19.40 6.50 -8.77
N LEU A 345 19.68 6.65 -10.06
CA LEU A 345 19.68 7.91 -10.78
C LEU A 345 18.72 7.84 -11.96
N ILE A 346 18.18 8.98 -12.35
CA ILE A 346 17.50 9.21 -13.61
C ILE A 346 18.40 10.01 -14.55
N PHE A 347 18.36 9.74 -15.84
CA PHE A 347 19.14 10.44 -16.88
C PHE A 347 18.39 10.41 -18.21
N ALA A 348 18.82 11.22 -19.17
CA ALA A 348 18.28 11.24 -20.53
C ALA A 348 19.25 10.55 -21.50
N THR A 349 18.73 9.80 -22.48
CA THR A 349 19.56 9.20 -23.52
C THR A 349 18.95 9.21 -24.91
N ASN A 350 19.83 9.28 -25.92
CA ASN A 350 19.47 9.20 -27.33
C ASN A 350 19.56 7.79 -27.92
N LEU A 351 19.42 6.77 -27.07
CA LEU A 351 19.46 5.35 -27.44
C LEU A 351 18.52 5.02 -28.63
N HIS A 352 17.38 5.74 -28.73
CA HIS A 352 16.35 5.54 -29.75
C HIS A 352 16.48 6.44 -30.98
N GLY A 353 17.61 7.14 -31.12
CA GLY A 353 17.93 7.94 -32.30
C GLY A 353 18.46 9.33 -31.96
N PHE A 354 19.29 9.89 -32.84
CA PHE A 354 19.99 11.15 -32.59
C PHE A 354 19.11 12.35 -32.23
N GLY A 355 17.85 12.36 -32.68
CA GLY A 355 16.87 13.40 -32.38
C GLY A 355 15.83 13.03 -31.33
N ASN A 356 15.87 11.80 -30.79
CA ASN A 356 14.94 11.31 -29.78
C ASN A 356 15.66 11.14 -28.44
N PHE A 357 15.34 11.97 -27.45
CA PHE A 357 15.85 11.82 -26.09
C PHE A 357 14.74 11.35 -25.17
N GLU A 358 15.03 10.30 -24.41
CA GLU A 358 14.09 9.67 -23.48
C GLU A 358 14.74 9.54 -22.11
N LEU A 359 13.91 9.57 -21.07
CA LEU A 359 14.34 9.37 -19.70
C LEU A 359 14.57 7.89 -19.40
N TYR A 360 15.61 7.60 -18.64
CA TYR A 360 16.05 6.28 -18.23
C TYR A 360 16.51 6.30 -16.77
N LEU A 361 16.37 5.17 -16.09
CA LEU A 361 16.90 4.93 -14.75
C LEU A 361 18.14 4.05 -14.80
N VAL A 362 19.04 4.21 -13.85
CA VAL A 362 20.16 3.29 -13.59
C VAL A 362 20.40 3.21 -12.10
N ASP A 363 20.73 2.04 -11.57
CA ASP A 363 21.08 1.90 -10.15
C ASP A 363 22.40 2.62 -9.84
N ALA A 364 22.54 3.11 -8.61
CA ALA A 364 23.74 3.85 -8.20
C ALA A 364 24.99 2.96 -8.17
N ALA A 365 24.84 1.63 -8.07
CA ALA A 365 25.96 0.70 -8.20
C ALA A 365 26.38 0.51 -9.67
N GLY A 366 25.51 0.79 -10.64
CA GLY A 366 25.72 0.56 -12.08
C GLY A 366 25.78 -0.94 -12.43
N GLU A 367 25.13 -1.78 -11.62
CA GLU A 367 25.18 -3.23 -11.74
C GLU A 367 24.05 -3.80 -12.61
N HIS A 368 22.95 -3.05 -12.76
CA HIS A 368 21.76 -3.47 -13.49
C HIS A 368 21.61 -2.68 -14.80
N SER A 369 20.92 -3.29 -15.76
CA SER A 369 20.63 -2.64 -17.04
C SER A 369 19.70 -1.43 -16.82
N PRO A 370 19.94 -0.29 -17.50
CA PRO A 370 19.07 0.86 -17.40
C PRO A 370 17.62 0.58 -17.83
N VAL A 371 16.67 1.22 -17.18
CA VAL A 371 15.22 1.04 -17.39
C VAL A 371 14.63 2.29 -18.05
N ARG A 372 13.89 2.13 -19.15
CA ARG A 372 13.23 3.23 -19.86
C ARG A 372 12.03 3.78 -19.08
N VAL A 373 11.93 5.11 -19.00
CA VAL A 373 10.87 5.84 -18.29
C VAL A 373 9.86 6.48 -19.25
N THR A 374 10.34 7.23 -20.26
CA THR A 374 9.46 7.88 -21.26
C THR A 374 9.52 7.15 -22.60
N TYR A 375 8.42 7.19 -23.36
CA TYR A 375 8.24 6.41 -24.58
C TYR A 375 7.77 7.25 -25.77
N ARG A 376 8.05 8.55 -25.80
CA ARG A 376 7.49 9.48 -26.79
C ARG A 376 8.59 10.09 -27.66
N ASP A 377 8.42 9.95 -28.96
CA ASP A 377 9.25 10.65 -29.96
C ASP A 377 9.38 12.15 -29.66
N GLY A 378 10.62 12.59 -29.45
CA GLY A 378 10.93 13.99 -29.26
C GLY A 378 12.08 14.19 -28.29
N PHE A 379 11.86 15.05 -27.30
CA PHE A 379 12.88 15.36 -26.31
C PHE A 379 12.20 15.34 -24.96
N ASP A 380 12.61 14.39 -24.14
CA ASP A 380 12.43 14.34 -22.70
C ASP A 380 13.83 14.35 -22.06
N GLY A 381 14.11 15.35 -21.22
CA GLY A 381 15.41 15.50 -20.61
C GLY A 381 15.40 16.46 -19.42
N LEU A 382 16.57 16.63 -18.81
CA LEU A 382 16.74 17.44 -17.60
C LEU A 382 15.81 17.01 -16.45
N PRO A 383 15.77 15.71 -16.11
CA PRO A 383 14.90 15.20 -15.06
C PRO A 383 15.40 15.59 -13.66
N VAL A 384 14.49 15.95 -12.76
CA VAL A 384 14.77 16.30 -11.37
C VAL A 384 13.67 15.73 -10.47
N PHE A 385 14.06 14.95 -9.46
CA PHE A 385 13.13 14.44 -8.45
C PHE A 385 12.82 15.50 -7.40
N SER A 386 11.59 15.48 -6.87
CA SER A 386 11.24 16.25 -5.68
C SER A 386 12.03 15.75 -4.45
N PRO A 387 12.24 16.59 -3.42
CA PRO A 387 12.98 16.20 -2.22
C PRO A 387 12.37 15.01 -1.47
N ASP A 388 11.06 14.81 -1.56
CA ASP A 388 10.34 13.69 -0.95
C ASP A 388 10.33 12.42 -1.83
N GLY A 389 10.77 12.51 -3.08
CA GLY A 389 10.85 11.40 -4.03
C GLY A 389 9.54 11.00 -4.68
N ASN A 390 8.45 11.76 -4.48
CA ASN A 390 7.12 11.40 -4.98
C ASN A 390 6.75 12.09 -6.29
N GLU A 391 7.57 13.02 -6.78
CA GLU A 391 7.32 13.77 -8.01
C GLU A 391 8.57 13.84 -8.88
N LEU A 392 8.36 13.95 -10.19
CA LEU A 392 9.41 14.17 -11.17
C LEU A 392 9.06 15.39 -12.03
N VAL A 393 10.01 16.32 -12.15
CA VAL A 393 9.96 17.41 -13.13
C VAL A 393 10.96 17.14 -14.24
N TRP A 394 10.59 17.40 -15.50
CA TRP A 394 11.49 17.30 -16.63
C TRP A 394 11.10 18.28 -17.74
N THR A 395 12.03 18.53 -18.67
CA THR A 395 11.75 19.29 -19.88
C THR A 395 11.26 18.35 -20.97
N SER A 396 10.07 18.60 -21.50
CA SER A 396 9.51 17.87 -22.65
C SER A 396 9.12 18.80 -23.80
N ARG A 397 9.01 18.25 -25.01
CA ARG A 397 8.36 18.95 -26.14
C ARG A 397 6.89 18.57 -26.26
N GLY A 398 6.03 19.53 -25.93
CA GLY A 398 4.59 19.41 -26.12
C GLY A 398 4.17 19.34 -27.60
N SER A 399 2.87 19.32 -27.86
CA SER A 399 2.28 19.24 -29.21
C SER A 399 2.63 20.44 -30.11
N ASN A 400 3.03 21.57 -29.54
CA ASN A 400 3.45 22.79 -30.24
C ASN A 400 4.95 22.83 -30.57
N SER A 401 5.69 21.74 -30.32
CA SER A 401 7.16 21.62 -30.53
C SER A 401 8.03 22.58 -29.71
N GLN A 402 7.47 23.29 -28.73
CA GLN A 402 8.24 24.08 -27.77
C GLN A 402 8.66 23.20 -26.59
N SER A 403 9.90 23.38 -26.12
CA SER A 403 10.39 22.73 -24.91
C SER A 403 9.83 23.47 -23.69
N GLN A 404 9.12 22.76 -22.82
CA GLN A 404 8.49 23.29 -21.61
C GLN A 404 8.69 22.33 -20.45
N LEU A 405 8.49 22.80 -19.22
CA LEU A 405 8.56 21.96 -18.03
C LEU A 405 7.27 21.16 -17.86
N PHE A 406 7.43 19.90 -17.51
CA PHE A 406 6.37 18.95 -17.17
C PHE A 406 6.64 18.39 -15.78
N GLU A 407 5.57 17.93 -15.15
CA GLU A 407 5.58 17.31 -13.84
C GLU A 407 4.68 16.09 -13.83
N ALA A 408 5.02 15.10 -13.01
CA ALA A 408 4.24 13.90 -12.79
C ALA A 408 4.47 13.36 -11.38
N HIS A 409 3.52 12.57 -10.88
CA HIS A 409 3.77 11.71 -9.72
C HIS A 409 4.72 10.58 -10.11
N TRP A 410 5.67 10.29 -9.22
CA TRP A 410 6.69 9.29 -9.38
C TRP A 410 6.39 8.03 -8.57
N ASN A 411 6.54 6.86 -9.17
CA ASN A 411 6.37 5.57 -8.51
C ASN A 411 7.73 4.92 -8.18
N ASP A 412 8.33 5.33 -7.06
CA ASP A 412 9.61 4.80 -6.57
C ASP A 412 9.60 3.27 -6.39
N ALA A 413 8.49 2.71 -5.91
CA ALA A 413 8.38 1.26 -5.71
C ALA A 413 8.48 0.48 -7.03
N SER A 414 7.84 0.97 -8.09
CA SER A 414 7.97 0.40 -9.44
C SER A 414 9.38 0.58 -10.00
N ALA A 415 9.99 1.76 -9.83
CA ALA A 415 11.35 2.04 -10.26
C ALA A 415 12.36 1.03 -9.67
N ARG A 416 12.31 0.82 -8.35
CA ARG A 416 13.16 -0.15 -7.64
C ARG A 416 12.94 -1.59 -8.08
N ARG A 417 11.69 -1.98 -8.34
CA ARG A 417 11.35 -3.32 -8.86
C ARG A 417 11.98 -3.51 -10.24
N LEU A 418 11.79 -2.56 -11.15
CA LEU A 418 12.28 -2.65 -12.53
C LEU A 418 13.82 -2.63 -12.60
N LEU A 419 14.46 -1.88 -11.71
CA LEU A 419 15.93 -1.85 -11.58
C LEU A 419 16.50 -3.08 -10.88
N GLY A 420 15.68 -4.01 -10.38
CA GLY A 420 16.17 -5.18 -9.64
C GLY A 420 16.77 -4.85 -8.26
N LEU A 421 16.60 -3.62 -7.76
CA LEU A 421 17.14 -3.18 -6.47
C LEU A 421 16.51 -3.90 -5.27
N ASN A 422 15.33 -4.48 -5.46
CA ASN A 422 14.68 -5.35 -4.47
C ASN A 422 15.38 -6.72 -4.32
N ALA A 423 16.27 -7.11 -5.26
CA ALA A 423 17.04 -8.34 -5.21
C ALA A 423 18.44 -8.14 -4.59
N ALA A 424 19.08 -7.00 -4.81
CA ALA A 424 20.42 -6.69 -4.27
C ALA A 424 20.40 -6.39 -2.76
N ALA A 425 19.31 -5.83 -2.23
CA ALA A 425 19.12 -5.68 -0.78
C ALA A 425 19.10 -7.04 -0.04
N ARG A 426 18.66 -8.13 -0.71
CA ARG A 426 18.65 -9.50 -0.15
C ARG A 426 20.02 -10.15 -0.02
N GLU A 427 21.07 -9.55 -0.58
CA GLU A 427 22.44 -10.10 -0.57
C GLU A 427 23.33 -9.36 0.44
N SER A 428 23.11 -8.06 0.70
CA SER A 428 23.79 -7.33 1.78
C SER A 428 23.14 -7.55 3.16
N GLU A 429 21.81 -7.75 3.23
CA GLU A 429 21.09 -8.12 4.46
C GLU A 429 21.42 -9.54 4.95
N ARG A 430 22.05 -10.37 4.11
CA ARG A 430 22.47 -11.73 4.48
C ARG A 430 23.72 -11.78 5.37
N THR A 431 24.28 -10.63 5.76
CA THR A 431 25.47 -10.53 6.63
C THR A 431 25.22 -9.89 7.99
N SER A 432 24.00 -9.48 8.30
CA SER A 432 23.58 -9.09 9.66
C SER A 432 22.38 -9.91 10.08
N GLU A 433 22.64 -11.01 10.80
CA GLU A 433 21.60 -11.87 11.35
C GLU A 433 20.66 -11.08 12.26
N SER A 434 19.45 -10.78 11.75
CA SER A 434 18.25 -10.64 12.58
C SER A 434 17.70 -12.06 12.85
N PRO A 435 17.11 -12.37 14.02
CA PRO A 435 16.58 -13.70 14.33
C PRO A 435 15.42 -14.20 13.42
N LEU A 436 15.11 -13.50 12.33
CA LEU A 436 13.84 -13.57 11.61
C LEU A 436 13.75 -14.58 10.46
N ALA A 437 14.77 -15.41 10.23
CA ALA A 437 14.82 -16.28 9.04
C ALA A 437 14.19 -17.69 9.20
N ALA A 438 13.22 -17.89 10.10
CA ALA A 438 12.79 -19.26 10.47
C ALA A 438 11.29 -19.58 10.39
N THR A 439 10.39 -18.66 10.02
CA THR A 439 8.95 -19.00 9.89
C THR A 439 8.33 -18.47 8.59
N ASP A 440 7.47 -19.28 7.96
CA ASP A 440 6.80 -18.98 6.68
C ASP A 440 5.88 -17.74 6.71
N ASP A 441 5.60 -17.18 7.89
CA ASP A 441 4.61 -16.10 8.10
C ASP A 441 5.15 -14.67 7.90
N TYR A 442 6.44 -14.44 8.13
CA TYR A 442 7.09 -13.13 7.96
C TYR A 442 7.69 -12.91 6.56
N ASP A 443 7.73 -13.96 5.74
CA ASP A 443 8.01 -13.89 4.30
C ASP A 443 6.77 -13.48 3.46
N SER A 444 5.69 -13.06 4.14
CA SER A 444 4.44 -12.67 3.50
C SER A 444 4.49 -11.27 2.88
N ILE A 445 3.64 -11.04 1.87
CA ILE A 445 3.47 -9.73 1.20
C ILE A 445 3.12 -8.65 2.22
N GLY A 446 2.41 -9.00 3.29
CA GLY A 446 2.03 -8.05 4.35
C GLY A 446 3.20 -7.54 5.17
N ALA A 447 4.11 -8.41 5.60
CA ALA A 447 5.30 -7.97 6.33
C ALA A 447 6.17 -7.04 5.47
N ALA A 448 6.31 -7.34 4.17
CA ALA A 448 7.05 -6.49 3.25
C ALA A 448 6.39 -5.10 3.06
N GLU A 449 5.06 -5.03 2.99
CA GLU A 449 4.35 -3.74 2.86
C GLU A 449 4.38 -2.92 4.16
N ALA A 450 4.42 -3.59 5.31
CA ALA A 450 4.55 -2.94 6.61
C ALA A 450 5.87 -2.19 6.75
N VAL A 451 6.98 -2.82 6.33
CA VAL A 451 8.30 -2.18 6.31
C VAL A 451 8.32 -0.97 5.38
N LYS A 452 7.63 -1.03 4.23
CA LYS A 452 7.46 0.15 3.37
C LYS A 452 6.64 1.24 4.05
N SER A 453 5.54 0.85 4.70
CA SER A 453 4.66 1.79 5.39
C SER A 453 5.42 2.49 6.52
N ALA A 454 6.16 1.76 7.34
CA ALA A 454 6.95 2.32 8.46
C ALA A 454 8.02 3.33 8.03
N LYS A 455 8.54 3.20 6.80
CA LYS A 455 9.48 4.16 6.21
C LYS A 455 8.80 5.43 5.70
N LEU A 456 7.50 5.37 5.44
CA LEU A 456 6.71 6.45 4.82
C LEU A 456 5.80 7.19 5.82
N THR A 457 5.63 6.66 7.03
CA THR A 457 4.85 7.26 8.10
C THR A 457 5.73 8.04 9.07
N ALA A 458 5.14 9.01 9.78
CA ALA A 458 5.84 9.86 10.72
C ALA A 458 5.16 9.85 12.10
N PRO A 459 5.91 10.07 13.20
CA PRO A 459 5.37 10.07 14.57
C PRO A 459 4.56 11.36 14.86
N GLY A 460 3.40 11.53 14.22
CA GLY A 460 2.69 12.80 14.19
C GLY A 460 1.21 12.74 13.76
N PHE A 461 0.47 11.68 14.05
CA PHE A 461 -0.98 11.52 13.80
C PHE A 461 -1.43 12.12 12.46
N LEU A 462 -0.85 11.66 11.36
CA LEU A 462 -1.07 12.25 10.05
C LEU A 462 -2.21 11.53 9.31
N ALA A 463 -3.09 12.30 8.68
CA ALA A 463 -4.18 11.73 7.86
C ALA A 463 -3.64 10.88 6.71
N ALA A 464 -2.47 11.21 6.16
CA ALA A 464 -1.80 10.43 5.12
C ALA A 464 -1.33 9.06 5.63
N ASP A 465 -0.89 8.97 6.89
CA ASP A 465 -0.37 7.74 7.50
C ASP A 465 -1.50 6.81 7.88
N ILE A 466 -2.56 7.37 8.49
CA ILE A 466 -3.84 6.67 8.68
C ILE A 466 -4.37 6.16 7.34
N GLY A 467 -4.38 7.02 6.32
CA GLY A 467 -4.84 6.67 4.97
C GLY A 467 -4.02 5.53 4.34
N ARG A 468 -2.72 5.47 4.60
CA ARG A 468 -1.82 4.41 4.11
C ARG A 468 -2.13 3.06 4.73
N HIS A 469 -2.34 3.03 6.04
CA HIS A 469 -2.75 1.82 6.75
C HIS A 469 -4.13 1.34 6.27
N ILE A 470 -5.09 2.26 6.14
CA ILE A 470 -6.43 1.94 5.63
C ILE A 470 -6.35 1.42 4.19
N ASP A 471 -5.57 2.06 3.31
CA ASP A 471 -5.38 1.62 1.92
C ASP A 471 -4.92 0.18 1.88
N TYR A 472 -3.78 -0.13 2.51
CA TYR A 472 -3.24 -1.48 2.51
C TYR A 472 -4.27 -2.47 3.04
N LEU A 473 -4.81 -2.23 4.23
CA LEU A 473 -5.76 -3.15 4.85
C LEU A 473 -6.98 -3.36 3.95
N CYS A 474 -7.45 -2.36 3.22
CA CYS A 474 -8.63 -2.44 2.35
C CYS A 474 -8.38 -3.00 0.93
N ARG A 475 -7.15 -3.44 0.62
CA ARG A 475 -6.77 -3.93 -0.70
C ARG A 475 -7.55 -5.18 -1.12
N PRO A 476 -7.94 -5.31 -2.41
CA PRO A 476 -8.70 -6.47 -2.90
C PRO A 476 -7.99 -7.80 -2.63
N GLU A 477 -6.65 -7.81 -2.65
CA GLU A 477 -5.81 -8.99 -2.47
C GLU A 477 -5.92 -9.57 -1.05
N LEU A 478 -6.35 -8.77 -0.08
CA LEU A 478 -6.62 -9.23 1.29
C LEU A 478 -8.01 -9.87 1.43
N GLY A 479 -8.80 -9.93 0.36
CA GLY A 479 -10.05 -10.70 0.30
C GLY A 479 -11.07 -10.36 1.38
N GLY A 480 -10.98 -9.17 1.98
CA GLY A 480 -11.84 -8.73 3.08
C GLY A 480 -11.51 -9.31 4.45
N ARG A 481 -10.33 -9.93 4.61
CA ARG A 481 -9.71 -10.27 5.90
C ARG A 481 -10.60 -11.08 6.86
N MET A 482 -11.38 -12.02 6.34
CA MET A 482 -12.13 -12.94 7.21
C MET A 482 -11.18 -13.75 8.08
N THR A 483 -11.56 -13.95 9.34
CA THR A 483 -10.76 -14.68 10.32
C THR A 483 -10.29 -16.05 9.79
N GLY A 484 -9.00 -16.35 9.93
CA GLY A 484 -8.34 -17.57 9.48
C GLY A 484 -8.04 -17.63 7.97
N THR A 485 -8.38 -16.61 7.20
CA THR A 485 -8.05 -16.56 5.76
C THR A 485 -6.60 -16.13 5.51
N GLU A 486 -6.11 -16.39 4.30
CA GLU A 486 -4.79 -15.88 3.87
C GLU A 486 -4.73 -14.35 3.88
N GLY A 487 -5.84 -13.68 3.56
CA GLY A 487 -5.96 -12.23 3.62
C GLY A 487 -5.81 -11.68 5.04
N GLU A 488 -6.43 -12.31 6.04
CA GLU A 488 -6.23 -11.95 7.44
C GLU A 488 -4.79 -12.28 7.91
N ARG A 489 -4.21 -13.41 7.47
CA ARG A 489 -2.79 -13.71 7.75
C ARG A 489 -1.87 -12.62 7.22
N ASN A 490 -2.07 -12.15 6.00
CA ASN A 490 -1.30 -11.03 5.45
C ASN A 490 -1.52 -9.73 6.24
N ALA A 491 -2.74 -9.44 6.67
CA ALA A 491 -3.04 -8.25 7.48
C ALA A 491 -2.38 -8.30 8.87
N THR A 492 -2.45 -9.44 9.56
CA THR A 492 -1.80 -9.65 10.86
C THR A 492 -0.28 -9.61 10.74
N ALA A 493 0.30 -10.17 9.68
CA ALA A 493 1.73 -10.05 9.40
C ALA A 493 2.16 -8.60 9.13
N TYR A 494 1.33 -7.82 8.42
CA TYR A 494 1.55 -6.39 8.24
C TYR A 494 1.59 -5.64 9.57
N VAL A 495 0.59 -5.85 10.44
CA VAL A 495 0.54 -5.16 11.74
C VAL A 495 1.72 -5.56 12.62
N ALA A 496 2.06 -6.86 12.67
CA ALA A 496 3.18 -7.36 13.46
C ALA A 496 4.52 -6.77 13.00
N ALA A 497 4.81 -6.82 11.70
CA ALA A 497 6.04 -6.27 11.13
C ALA A 497 6.12 -4.74 11.27
N TYR A 498 4.99 -4.02 11.19
CA TYR A 498 4.98 -2.58 11.42
C TYR A 498 5.34 -2.25 12.88
N LEU A 499 4.69 -2.91 13.85
CA LEU A 499 4.98 -2.69 15.28
C LEU A 499 6.42 -3.09 15.63
N GLU A 500 6.94 -4.18 15.06
CA GLU A 500 8.34 -4.58 15.21
C GLU A 500 9.30 -3.52 14.64
N SER A 501 9.00 -2.95 13.48
CA SER A 501 9.85 -1.92 12.85
C SER A 501 9.97 -0.64 13.70
N LEU A 502 9.02 -0.40 14.60
CA LEU A 502 9.04 0.70 15.57
C LEU A 502 9.84 0.35 16.84
N GLY A 503 10.33 -0.87 16.96
CA GLY A 503 11.11 -1.37 18.10
C GLY A 503 10.29 -1.95 19.24
N LEU A 504 9.00 -2.25 19.03
CA LEU A 504 8.19 -2.95 20.03
C LEU A 504 8.61 -4.42 20.13
N GLN A 505 8.44 -5.00 21.30
CA GLN A 505 8.84 -6.38 21.59
C GLN A 505 7.69 -7.37 21.33
N PRO A 506 7.96 -8.59 20.87
CA PRO A 506 6.95 -9.63 20.74
C PRO A 506 6.32 -9.98 22.10
N ALA A 507 5.00 -10.15 22.14
CA ALA A 507 4.25 -10.47 23.35
C ALA A 507 3.24 -11.62 23.17
N GLY A 508 3.35 -12.37 22.07
CA GLY A 508 2.65 -13.60 21.80
C GLY A 508 3.38 -14.84 22.33
N ARG A 509 2.97 -16.02 21.88
CA ARG A 509 3.57 -17.29 22.32
C ARG A 509 4.97 -17.47 21.71
N ASP A 510 5.83 -18.17 22.44
CA ASP A 510 7.18 -18.58 22.00
C ASP A 510 8.08 -17.42 21.51
N GLY A 511 7.88 -16.22 22.06
CA GLY A 511 8.64 -15.03 21.66
C GLY A 511 8.25 -14.46 20.31
N THR A 512 7.07 -14.80 19.80
CA THR A 512 6.50 -14.24 18.56
C THR A 512 5.54 -13.09 18.85
N PHE A 513 5.15 -12.34 17.83
CA PHE A 513 4.05 -11.37 17.95
C PHE A 513 2.67 -12.03 17.88
N PHE A 514 2.58 -13.33 17.60
CA PHE A 514 1.31 -13.98 17.31
C PHE A 514 0.76 -14.74 18.52
N HIS A 515 -0.55 -14.62 18.71
CA HIS A 515 -1.32 -15.39 19.67
C HIS A 515 -2.43 -16.14 18.94
N GLU A 516 -2.20 -17.41 18.68
CA GLU A 516 -3.10 -18.29 17.92
C GLU A 516 -4.19 -18.89 18.80
N PHE A 517 -5.37 -19.11 18.21
CA PHE A 517 -6.51 -19.72 18.90
C PHE A 517 -7.44 -20.45 17.91
N ASP A 518 -8.18 -21.43 18.42
CA ASP A 518 -9.16 -22.19 17.66
C ASP A 518 -10.54 -21.54 17.72
N PHE A 519 -11.28 -21.56 16.61
CA PHE A 519 -12.66 -21.10 16.56
C PHE A 519 -13.50 -21.90 15.57
N VAL A 520 -14.83 -21.81 15.68
CA VAL A 520 -15.75 -22.42 14.71
C VAL A 520 -15.93 -21.45 13.55
N SER A 521 -15.38 -21.78 12.38
CA SER A 521 -15.43 -20.93 11.18
C SER A 521 -16.71 -21.05 10.38
N SER A 522 -17.33 -22.23 10.44
CA SER A 522 -18.59 -22.49 9.78
C SER A 522 -19.25 -23.69 10.42
N VAL A 523 -20.46 -24.00 9.96
CA VAL A 523 -21.13 -25.25 10.28
C VAL A 523 -21.47 -25.97 8.99
N LYS A 524 -21.58 -27.28 9.08
CA LYS A 524 -22.11 -28.12 8.01
C LYS A 524 -23.22 -29.00 8.56
N LEU A 525 -24.11 -29.42 7.67
CA LEU A 525 -25.17 -30.35 8.02
C LEU A 525 -24.55 -31.75 8.17
N GLY A 526 -24.69 -32.34 9.35
CA GLY A 526 -24.30 -33.72 9.59
C GLY A 526 -25.23 -34.72 8.89
N ALA A 527 -24.76 -35.95 8.74
CA ALA A 527 -25.51 -37.00 8.04
C ALA A 527 -26.77 -37.46 8.79
N GLY A 528 -26.93 -37.09 10.06
CA GLY A 528 -28.09 -37.42 10.88
C GLY A 528 -29.35 -36.59 10.60
N ASN A 529 -29.26 -35.50 9.82
CA ASN A 529 -30.41 -34.62 9.58
C ASN A 529 -31.59 -35.36 8.92
N SER A 530 -32.77 -35.26 9.50
CA SER A 530 -34.01 -35.77 8.89
C SER A 530 -35.24 -34.98 9.35
N LEU A 531 -36.20 -34.81 8.45
CA LEU A 531 -37.52 -34.23 8.75
C LEU A 531 -38.59 -35.13 8.17
N LYS A 532 -39.59 -35.46 8.99
CA LYS A 532 -40.68 -36.37 8.60
C LYS A 532 -42.02 -35.84 9.07
N LEU A 533 -43.01 -35.92 8.19
CA LEU A 533 -44.42 -35.81 8.55
C LEU A 533 -44.91 -37.19 9.01
N VAL A 534 -45.48 -37.25 10.21
CA VAL A 534 -46.02 -38.48 10.81
C VAL A 534 -47.54 -38.37 10.86
N GLY A 535 -48.23 -39.06 9.96
CA GLY A 535 -49.70 -39.10 9.95
C GLY A 535 -50.27 -39.72 11.23
N GLN A 536 -51.39 -39.19 11.73
CA GLN A 536 -52.15 -39.86 12.80
C GLN A 536 -52.86 -41.11 12.26
N GLU A 537 -52.86 -42.17 13.07
CA GLU A 537 -53.88 -43.21 13.04
C GLU A 537 -55.26 -42.56 13.03
N THR A 538 -56.02 -42.75 11.95
CA THR A 538 -57.43 -42.37 11.93
C THR A 538 -58.17 -43.25 12.94
N LYS A 539 -58.54 -42.67 14.08
CA LYS A 539 -59.50 -43.30 14.99
C LYS A 539 -60.85 -43.33 14.29
N ALA A 540 -61.16 -44.45 13.63
CA ALA A 540 -62.41 -44.65 12.90
C ALA A 540 -63.62 -44.49 13.84
N THR A 541 -64.37 -43.40 13.67
CA THR A 541 -65.70 -43.20 14.26
C THR A 541 -66.79 -43.53 13.24
N ALA A 542 -67.38 -44.73 13.30
CA ALA A 542 -68.75 -45.10 12.85
C ALA A 542 -68.98 -46.63 12.95
N PRO A 543 -70.23 -47.11 13.06
CA PRO A 543 -70.63 -48.04 14.13
C PRO A 543 -70.49 -49.52 13.77
N ALA A 544 -70.32 -50.32 14.83
CA ALA A 544 -70.28 -51.76 14.77
C ALA A 544 -71.55 -52.35 14.12
N SER A 545 -71.38 -53.02 12.98
CA SER A 545 -72.22 -54.15 12.61
C SER A 545 -71.40 -55.21 11.87
N SER A 546 -71.53 -56.44 12.39
CA SER A 546 -71.16 -57.76 11.84
C SER A 546 -69.67 -58.13 11.65
N ILE A 547 -69.13 -58.78 12.69
CA ILE A 547 -68.56 -60.14 12.73
C ILE A 547 -67.50 -60.51 11.66
N GLY A 548 -66.26 -60.72 12.12
CA GLY A 548 -65.52 -61.96 11.83
C GLY A 548 -64.08 -61.86 11.33
N ALA A 549 -63.14 -61.95 12.27
CA ALA A 549 -61.81 -62.58 12.18
C ALA A 549 -60.59 -61.81 11.64
N ASP A 550 -59.53 -61.95 12.46
CA ASP A 550 -58.10 -61.68 12.30
C ASP A 550 -57.57 -60.25 12.47
N ASN A 551 -57.10 -59.98 13.69
CA ASN A 551 -56.44 -58.75 14.13
C ASN A 551 -54.94 -58.83 13.85
N SER A 552 -54.48 -58.15 12.81
CA SER A 552 -53.19 -57.42 12.81
C SER A 552 -53.14 -56.41 11.66
N ASP A 553 -54.16 -55.56 11.55
CA ASP A 553 -54.12 -54.40 10.66
C ASP A 553 -53.25 -53.31 11.29
N ASN A 554 -51.93 -53.52 11.21
CA ASN A 554 -50.94 -52.47 11.38
C ASN A 554 -50.92 -51.70 10.05
N VAL A 555 -51.93 -50.83 9.84
CA VAL A 555 -51.94 -49.89 8.71
C VAL A 555 -50.72 -48.98 8.91
N PRO A 556 -49.71 -49.00 8.03
CA PRO A 556 -48.50 -48.23 8.24
C PRO A 556 -48.86 -46.73 8.24
N ALA A 557 -48.49 -46.02 9.31
CA ALA A 557 -48.57 -44.57 9.34
C ALA A 557 -47.87 -44.01 8.10
N THR A 558 -48.60 -43.29 7.25
CA THR A 558 -48.02 -42.61 6.08
C THR A 558 -46.99 -41.61 6.61
N THR A 559 -45.72 -41.94 6.43
CA THR A 559 -44.59 -41.11 6.83
C THR A 559 -43.99 -40.50 5.57
N SER A 560 -44.16 -39.21 5.38
CA SER A 560 -43.51 -38.47 4.29
C SER A 560 -42.18 -37.93 4.79
N THR A 561 -41.10 -38.15 4.06
CA THR A 561 -39.76 -37.63 4.38
C THR A 561 -39.44 -36.47 3.47
N TYR A 562 -38.86 -35.41 4.02
CA TYR A 562 -38.48 -34.20 3.29
C TYR A 562 -36.99 -34.18 2.98
N GLN A 563 -36.64 -33.72 1.78
CA GLN A 563 -35.25 -33.63 1.33
C GLN A 563 -34.54 -32.43 1.95
N LEU A 564 -33.39 -32.69 2.56
CA LEU A 564 -32.51 -31.67 3.11
C LEU A 564 -31.99 -30.76 1.98
N ASP A 565 -31.90 -29.46 2.24
CA ASP A 565 -31.47 -28.40 1.30
C ASP A 565 -32.40 -28.13 0.11
N GLU A 566 -33.45 -28.94 -0.09
CA GLU A 566 -34.51 -28.67 -1.07
C GLU A 566 -35.82 -28.25 -0.40
N ASP A 567 -36.34 -29.11 0.48
CA ASP A 567 -37.62 -28.89 1.17
C ASP A 567 -37.45 -28.18 2.51
N TRP A 568 -36.33 -28.44 3.20
CA TRP A 568 -36.07 -27.92 4.53
C TRP A 568 -34.57 -27.91 4.87
N ARG A 569 -34.23 -27.16 5.92
CA ARG A 569 -32.89 -27.08 6.50
C ARG A 569 -32.96 -26.56 7.94
N PRO A 570 -32.14 -27.03 8.89
CA PRO A 570 -32.01 -26.36 10.19
C PRO A 570 -31.29 -25.02 10.06
N VAL A 571 -31.64 -24.05 10.90
CA VAL A 571 -30.86 -22.79 11.00
C VAL A 571 -29.67 -22.99 11.94
N PHE A 572 -28.60 -22.20 11.77
CA PHE A 572 -27.34 -22.36 12.51
C PHE A 572 -27.52 -22.47 14.03
N PHE A 573 -28.34 -21.60 14.62
CA PHE A 573 -28.51 -21.54 16.07
C PHE A 573 -29.51 -22.57 16.64
N SER A 574 -29.98 -23.51 15.81
CA SER A 574 -30.93 -24.52 16.23
C SER A 574 -30.37 -25.41 17.34
N GLN A 575 -31.22 -25.82 18.28
CA GLN A 575 -30.92 -26.93 19.17
C GLN A 575 -30.74 -28.22 18.35
N GLU A 576 -29.68 -28.96 18.66
CA GLU A 576 -29.38 -30.27 18.06
C GLU A 576 -30.13 -31.42 18.75
N GLY A 577 -30.20 -32.55 18.05
CA GLY A 577 -30.79 -33.79 18.53
C GLY A 577 -32.16 -34.08 17.93
N ARG A 578 -32.80 -35.12 18.47
CA ARG A 578 -34.10 -35.61 18.01
C ARG A 578 -35.25 -34.86 18.70
N ILE A 579 -36.21 -34.47 17.89
CA ILE A 579 -37.50 -33.92 18.29
C ILE A 579 -38.57 -34.94 17.92
N ASP A 580 -39.24 -35.49 18.94
CA ASP A 580 -40.31 -36.47 18.76
C ASP A 580 -41.52 -35.87 18.01
N PRO A 581 -42.31 -36.70 17.29
CA PRO A 581 -43.44 -36.21 16.51
C PRO A 581 -44.46 -35.42 17.33
N THR A 582 -44.57 -34.12 17.07
CA THR A 582 -45.55 -33.22 17.72
C THR A 582 -46.30 -32.35 16.72
N VAL A 583 -47.42 -31.79 17.16
CA VAL A 583 -48.35 -31.00 16.36
C VAL A 583 -47.72 -29.68 15.88
N VAL A 584 -48.14 -29.20 14.71
CA VAL A 584 -47.77 -27.89 14.18
C VAL A 584 -48.90 -26.88 14.40
N VAL A 585 -48.56 -25.68 14.87
CA VAL A 585 -49.45 -24.52 15.00
C VAL A 585 -48.91 -23.36 14.17
N PHE A 586 -49.79 -22.57 13.56
CA PHE A 586 -49.43 -21.38 12.80
C PHE A 586 -49.62 -20.11 13.66
N ALA A 587 -48.59 -19.28 13.76
CA ALA A 587 -48.56 -18.07 14.57
C ALA A 587 -48.20 -16.83 13.74
N GLY A 588 -48.72 -16.71 12.52
CA GLY A 588 -48.56 -15.52 11.68
C GLY A 588 -47.09 -15.17 11.44
N TYR A 589 -46.71 -13.94 11.76
CA TYR A 589 -45.33 -13.46 11.67
C TYR A 589 -44.45 -13.82 12.88
N GLY A 590 -45.02 -14.38 13.95
CA GLY A 590 -44.27 -14.75 15.16
C GLY A 590 -43.71 -13.58 15.95
N ILE A 591 -44.21 -12.36 15.71
CA ILE A 591 -43.73 -11.12 16.33
C ILE A 591 -44.52 -10.85 17.61
N VAL A 592 -43.82 -10.37 18.64
CA VAL A 592 -44.38 -9.82 19.87
C VAL A 592 -43.70 -8.48 20.12
N ALA A 593 -44.45 -7.40 19.87
CA ALA A 593 -44.01 -6.01 19.96
C ALA A 593 -44.94 -5.24 20.92
N PRO A 594 -44.43 -4.68 22.03
CA PRO A 594 -45.22 -3.81 22.91
C PRO A 594 -45.53 -2.48 22.21
N SER A 595 -46.54 -1.76 22.69
CA SER A 595 -46.76 -0.38 22.21
C SER A 595 -45.58 0.54 22.57
N ASP A 596 -45.21 1.45 21.65
CA ASP A 596 -44.08 2.38 21.85
C ASP A 596 -44.59 3.79 22.14
N THR A 597 -44.52 4.18 23.43
CA THR A 597 -44.92 5.53 23.89
C THR A 597 -43.77 6.53 23.97
N GLU A 598 -42.51 6.11 23.76
CA GLU A 598 -41.30 6.92 24.05
C GLU A 598 -40.56 7.42 22.79
N MET A 599 -40.92 6.97 21.58
CA MET A 599 -40.38 7.55 20.35
C MET A 599 -40.78 9.04 20.21
N THR A 600 -39.82 9.94 20.48
CA THR A 600 -39.96 11.40 20.55
C THR A 600 -40.11 12.11 19.20
N SER A 601 -40.21 11.38 18.08
CA SER A 601 -40.44 12.01 16.78
C SER A 601 -41.91 12.42 16.63
N GLU A 602 -42.15 13.69 16.32
CA GLU A 602 -43.47 14.31 16.03
C GLU A 602 -44.18 13.73 14.77
N VAL A 603 -43.69 12.62 14.23
CA VAL A 603 -44.14 12.00 12.98
C VAL A 603 -44.61 10.56 13.26
N GLY A 604 -45.87 10.24 12.93
CA GLY A 604 -46.48 8.91 13.06
C GLY A 604 -47.81 8.91 13.85
N SER A 605 -48.79 8.12 13.40
CA SER A 605 -50.10 7.98 14.06
C SER A 605 -50.06 7.01 15.26
N PRO A 606 -51.05 7.04 16.18
CA PRO A 606 -51.14 6.05 17.26
C PRO A 606 -51.25 4.59 16.77
N GLU A 607 -51.83 4.38 15.58
CA GLU A 607 -51.99 3.05 14.97
C GLU A 607 -50.64 2.47 14.56
N ASP A 608 -49.69 3.31 14.12
CA ASP A 608 -48.34 2.89 13.75
C ASP A 608 -47.56 2.31 14.96
N ARG A 609 -47.95 2.68 16.19
CA ARG A 609 -47.29 2.32 17.45
C ARG A 609 -48.07 1.32 18.29
N ALA A 610 -49.14 0.73 17.74
CA ALA A 610 -49.98 -0.24 18.44
C ALA A 610 -49.22 -1.53 18.78
N GLU A 611 -49.65 -2.25 19.81
CA GLU A 611 -49.13 -3.58 20.13
C GLU A 611 -49.32 -4.56 18.94
N TYR A 612 -48.43 -5.54 18.82
CA TYR A 612 -48.56 -6.64 17.87
C TYR A 612 -48.10 -7.93 18.53
N ASP A 613 -49.02 -8.87 18.77
CA ASP A 613 -48.69 -10.18 19.37
C ASP A 613 -49.31 -11.31 18.53
N SER A 614 -48.46 -12.11 17.88
CA SER A 614 -48.88 -13.22 17.02
C SER A 614 -49.31 -14.49 17.77
N TYR A 615 -49.14 -14.51 19.10
CA TYR A 615 -49.43 -15.64 19.98
C TYR A 615 -50.71 -15.45 20.80
N VAL A 616 -51.43 -14.35 20.60
CA VAL A 616 -52.68 -14.07 21.31
C VAL A 616 -53.64 -15.24 21.13
N HIS A 617 -54.05 -15.83 22.27
CA HIS A 617 -54.92 -17.02 22.35
C HIS A 617 -54.41 -18.29 21.64
N LEU A 618 -53.11 -18.39 21.33
CA LEU A 618 -52.50 -19.58 20.74
C LEU A 618 -51.71 -20.37 21.79
N ASP A 619 -52.09 -21.62 22.03
CA ASP A 619 -51.30 -22.54 22.85
C ASP A 619 -50.22 -23.20 21.99
N VAL A 620 -48.96 -22.88 22.30
CA VAL A 620 -47.77 -23.39 21.61
C VAL A 620 -46.99 -24.42 22.43
N THR A 621 -47.42 -24.70 23.66
CA THR A 621 -46.71 -25.59 24.59
C THR A 621 -46.49 -26.96 23.96
N ASP A 622 -45.25 -27.44 23.93
CA ASP A 622 -44.83 -28.73 23.37
C ASP A 622 -45.14 -28.93 21.87
N LYS A 623 -45.38 -27.85 21.10
CA LYS A 623 -45.71 -27.90 19.66
C LYS A 623 -44.62 -27.27 18.80
N TRP A 624 -44.65 -27.58 17.50
CA TRP A 624 -43.92 -26.83 16.48
C TRP A 624 -44.69 -25.57 16.11
N VAL A 625 -44.04 -24.41 16.07
CA VAL A 625 -44.66 -23.13 15.70
C VAL A 625 -44.20 -22.73 14.30
N LEU A 626 -45.11 -22.71 13.33
CA LEU A 626 -44.90 -22.20 11.98
C LEU A 626 -45.16 -20.70 11.92
N VAL A 627 -44.16 -19.94 11.46
CA VAL A 627 -44.24 -18.50 11.29
C VAL A 627 -43.58 -18.04 9.99
N PHE A 628 -44.05 -16.92 9.46
CA PHE A 628 -43.34 -16.22 8.40
C PHE A 628 -42.05 -15.59 8.94
N ARG A 629 -40.94 -15.77 8.21
CA ARG A 629 -39.61 -15.30 8.66
C ARG A 629 -39.48 -13.78 8.64
N GLN A 630 -40.19 -13.07 7.76
CA GLN A 630 -40.12 -11.61 7.62
C GLN A 630 -41.10 -10.89 8.56
N MET A 631 -41.50 -9.68 8.21
CA MET A 631 -42.56 -8.89 8.87
C MET A 631 -43.61 -8.51 7.80
N PRO A 632 -44.80 -8.00 8.17
CA PRO A 632 -45.77 -7.49 7.19
C PRO A 632 -45.14 -6.49 6.21
N GLN A 633 -45.46 -6.62 4.92
CA GLN A 633 -44.83 -5.79 3.87
C GLN A 633 -45.60 -4.50 3.54
N ASP A 634 -46.93 -4.56 3.53
CA ASP A 634 -47.84 -3.49 3.10
C ASP A 634 -48.25 -2.56 4.26
N ILE A 635 -47.25 -2.12 5.03
CA ILE A 635 -47.40 -1.27 6.23
C ILE A 635 -46.67 0.07 6.07
N SER A 636 -47.05 1.05 6.89
CA SER A 636 -46.39 2.37 6.93
C SER A 636 -44.89 2.26 7.29
N PRO A 637 -44.04 3.21 6.86
CA PRO A 637 -42.63 3.25 7.25
C PRO A 637 -42.41 3.24 8.76
N GLU A 638 -43.25 3.96 9.51
CA GLU A 638 -43.20 4.05 10.97
C GLU A 638 -43.54 2.72 11.63
N ARG A 639 -44.61 2.04 11.16
CA ARG A 639 -44.97 0.69 11.62
C ARG A 639 -43.86 -0.30 11.34
N ARG A 640 -43.24 -0.21 10.16
CA ARG A 640 -42.09 -1.06 9.78
C ARG A 640 -40.91 -0.83 10.72
N GLN A 641 -40.56 0.41 11.03
CA GLN A 641 -39.47 0.73 11.96
C GLN A 641 -39.74 0.15 13.36
N HIS A 642 -40.97 0.23 13.84
CA HIS A 642 -41.38 -0.33 15.12
C HIS A 642 -41.25 -1.87 15.15
N LEU A 643 -41.84 -2.56 14.17
CA LEU A 643 -41.84 -4.03 14.11
C LEU A 643 -40.47 -4.62 13.79
N ALA A 644 -39.60 -3.89 13.07
CA ALA A 644 -38.27 -4.36 12.71
C ALA A 644 -37.46 -4.83 13.92
N ARG A 645 -37.56 -4.12 15.06
CA ARG A 645 -36.88 -4.45 16.33
C ARG A 645 -37.25 -5.83 16.89
N TYR A 646 -38.40 -6.36 16.52
CA TYR A 646 -38.98 -7.61 17.05
C TYR A 646 -39.13 -8.71 15.99
N SER A 647 -38.63 -8.47 14.76
CA SER A 647 -38.84 -9.35 13.61
C SER A 647 -37.71 -10.36 13.37
N GLY A 648 -36.59 -10.26 14.09
CA GLY A 648 -35.43 -11.13 13.92
C GLY A 648 -35.71 -12.59 14.30
N ALA A 649 -35.11 -13.54 13.55
CA ALA A 649 -35.34 -14.98 13.75
C ALA A 649 -35.02 -15.46 15.19
N ARG A 650 -33.94 -14.94 15.80
CA ARG A 650 -33.60 -15.24 17.20
C ARG A 650 -34.62 -14.73 18.19
N TYR A 651 -35.15 -13.51 17.98
CA TYR A 651 -36.19 -12.96 18.83
C TYR A 651 -37.46 -13.83 18.76
N LYS A 652 -37.86 -14.24 17.55
CA LYS A 652 -38.99 -15.16 17.34
C LYS A 652 -38.77 -16.52 18.03
N ALA A 653 -37.55 -17.07 17.94
CA ALA A 653 -37.19 -18.31 18.62
C ALA A 653 -37.22 -18.16 20.16
N MET A 654 -36.71 -17.06 20.70
CA MET A 654 -36.81 -16.74 22.14
C MET A 654 -38.27 -16.65 22.59
N VAL A 655 -39.09 -15.91 21.86
CA VAL A 655 -40.53 -15.74 22.14
C VAL A 655 -41.28 -17.07 22.13
N ALA A 656 -41.02 -17.93 21.15
CA ALA A 656 -41.61 -19.26 21.06
C ALA A 656 -41.14 -20.17 22.21
N ARG A 657 -39.84 -20.17 22.51
CA ARG A 657 -39.23 -20.94 23.61
C ARG A 657 -39.82 -20.54 24.96
N ASP A 658 -39.90 -19.25 25.24
CA ASP A 658 -40.38 -18.72 26.52
C ASP A 658 -41.88 -19.04 26.74
N ARG A 659 -42.61 -19.35 25.66
CA ARG A 659 -43.99 -19.85 25.67
C ARG A 659 -44.09 -21.38 25.67
N GLY A 660 -42.98 -22.10 25.76
CA GLY A 660 -42.93 -23.55 25.87
C GLY A 660 -43.00 -24.31 24.55
N ALA A 661 -42.75 -23.67 23.40
CA ALA A 661 -42.69 -24.37 22.12
C ALA A 661 -41.64 -25.48 22.11
N ARG A 662 -41.89 -26.55 21.35
CA ARG A 662 -40.93 -27.64 21.11
C ARG A 662 -39.96 -27.30 19.99
N GLY A 663 -40.42 -26.52 19.01
CA GLY A 663 -39.59 -26.02 17.93
C GLY A 663 -40.26 -24.88 17.16
N LEU A 664 -39.48 -24.19 16.33
CA LEU A 664 -39.92 -23.10 15.45
C LEU A 664 -39.65 -23.46 13.99
N ILE A 665 -40.59 -23.15 13.12
CA ILE A 665 -40.51 -23.35 11.68
C ILE A 665 -40.62 -21.99 11.00
N LEU A 666 -39.62 -21.65 10.20
CA LEU A 666 -39.50 -20.38 9.48
C LEU A 666 -39.76 -20.61 7.98
N VAL A 667 -40.77 -19.93 7.44
CA VAL A 667 -41.10 -19.95 6.01
C VAL A 667 -40.99 -18.55 5.42
N SER A 668 -40.49 -18.41 4.19
CA SER A 668 -40.41 -17.11 3.50
C SER A 668 -41.80 -16.56 3.19
N GLY A 669 -42.65 -17.43 2.66
CA GLY A 669 -44.02 -17.14 2.30
C GLY A 669 -44.14 -16.70 0.84
N PRO A 670 -45.21 -17.14 0.15
CA PRO A 670 -45.38 -16.98 -1.29
C PRO A 670 -45.60 -15.54 -1.81
N THR A 671 -45.82 -14.55 -0.94
CA THR A 671 -45.85 -13.11 -1.30
C THR A 671 -44.52 -12.41 -1.03
N SER A 672 -43.57 -13.08 -0.37
CA SER A 672 -42.29 -12.48 -0.04
C SER A 672 -41.50 -12.08 -1.29
N PRO A 673 -40.83 -10.92 -1.27
CA PRO A 673 -39.90 -10.53 -2.34
C PRO A 673 -38.61 -11.37 -2.34
N LEU A 674 -38.36 -12.17 -1.30
CA LEU A 674 -37.15 -12.99 -1.19
C LEU A 674 -37.13 -14.09 -2.25
N ARG A 675 -36.03 -14.14 -3.03
CA ARG A 675 -35.79 -15.21 -4.02
C ARG A 675 -35.31 -16.52 -3.41
N GLN A 676 -34.80 -16.49 -2.18
CA GLN A 676 -34.24 -17.66 -1.48
C GLN A 676 -35.34 -18.42 -0.74
N LYS A 677 -35.54 -19.70 -1.12
CA LYS A 677 -36.55 -20.57 -0.53
C LYS A 677 -36.27 -20.91 0.94
N LEU A 678 -35.02 -21.27 1.25
CA LEU A 678 -34.59 -21.66 2.59
C LEU A 678 -33.65 -20.59 3.20
N ILE A 679 -33.65 -20.48 4.52
CA ILE A 679 -32.64 -19.70 5.24
C ILE A 679 -31.28 -20.39 5.05
N PRO A 680 -30.24 -19.68 4.56
CA PRO A 680 -28.89 -20.22 4.46
C PRO A 680 -28.36 -20.71 5.81
N LEU A 681 -27.53 -21.75 5.79
CA LEU A 681 -26.84 -22.24 6.98
C LEU A 681 -25.62 -21.33 7.21
N GLU A 682 -25.86 -20.17 7.80
CA GLU A 682 -24.85 -19.14 8.07
C GLU A 682 -24.82 -18.82 9.56
N MET A 683 -23.61 -18.60 10.10
CA MET A 683 -23.41 -18.16 11.47
C MET A 683 -23.77 -16.67 11.58
N ASP A 684 -24.46 -16.28 12.65
CA ASP A 684 -24.96 -14.92 12.89
C ASP A 684 -24.19 -14.20 14.02
N GLY A 685 -22.88 -14.49 14.16
CA GLY A 685 -21.96 -13.86 15.13
C GLY A 685 -22.22 -14.17 16.60
N THR A 686 -23.31 -14.86 16.93
CA THR A 686 -23.73 -15.14 18.31
C THR A 686 -23.65 -16.63 18.63
N LEU A 687 -23.00 -16.93 19.77
CA LEU A 687 -22.62 -18.28 20.17
C LEU A 687 -23.71 -19.14 20.79
N GLY A 688 -24.72 -18.51 21.41
CA GLY A 688 -25.75 -19.25 22.12
C GLY A 688 -26.67 -19.95 21.13
N GLY A 689 -26.81 -21.27 21.22
CA GLY A 689 -27.96 -21.94 20.61
C GLY A 689 -29.26 -21.34 21.17
N SER A 690 -30.34 -21.32 20.39
CA SER A 690 -31.64 -20.82 20.88
C SER A 690 -32.20 -21.63 22.04
N SER A 691 -31.62 -22.81 22.32
CA SER A 691 -32.20 -23.83 23.20
C SER A 691 -33.59 -24.28 22.74
N LEU A 692 -33.87 -24.11 21.44
CA LEU A 692 -35.10 -24.50 20.76
C LEU A 692 -34.73 -25.08 19.39
N ALA A 693 -35.40 -26.15 18.95
CA ALA A 693 -35.21 -26.65 17.59
C ALA A 693 -35.77 -25.63 16.58
N VAL A 694 -34.98 -25.18 15.60
CA VAL A 694 -35.42 -24.19 14.62
C VAL A 694 -35.05 -24.64 13.21
N ILE A 695 -36.05 -24.72 12.34
CA ILE A 695 -35.89 -25.15 10.95
C ILE A 695 -36.47 -24.10 9.98
N SER A 696 -35.89 -24.01 8.80
CA SER A 696 -36.46 -23.33 7.65
C SER A 696 -37.07 -24.36 6.71
N VAL A 697 -38.23 -24.03 6.14
CA VAL A 697 -38.96 -24.90 5.20
C VAL A 697 -39.32 -24.11 3.95
N ALA A 698 -39.33 -24.80 2.82
CA ALA A 698 -39.72 -24.21 1.55
C ALA A 698 -41.23 -23.89 1.55
N ASP A 699 -41.61 -22.86 0.80
CA ASP A 699 -43.00 -22.44 0.68
C ASP A 699 -43.91 -23.57 0.17
N GLU A 700 -43.39 -24.46 -0.67
CA GLU A 700 -44.12 -25.62 -1.17
C GLU A 700 -44.50 -26.62 -0.07
N ALA A 701 -43.56 -26.94 0.82
CA ALA A 701 -43.80 -27.86 1.95
C ALA A 701 -44.77 -27.22 2.97
N ALA A 702 -44.59 -25.94 3.28
CA ALA A 702 -45.51 -25.23 4.16
C ALA A 702 -46.92 -25.12 3.54
N ALA A 703 -47.02 -24.85 2.23
CA ALA A 703 -48.30 -24.77 1.54
C ALA A 703 -49.01 -26.13 1.50
N GLU A 704 -48.28 -27.25 1.37
CA GLU A 704 -48.83 -28.60 1.49
C GLU A 704 -49.50 -28.79 2.87
N TRP A 705 -48.79 -28.46 3.95
CA TRP A 705 -49.30 -28.61 5.33
C TRP A 705 -50.51 -27.73 5.60
N MET A 706 -50.47 -26.47 5.15
CA MET A 706 -51.57 -25.52 5.31
C MET A 706 -52.80 -25.97 4.52
N THR A 707 -52.62 -26.42 3.29
CA THR A 707 -53.71 -26.92 2.44
C THR A 707 -54.36 -28.15 3.04
N ALA A 708 -53.57 -29.09 3.57
CA ALA A 708 -54.07 -30.27 4.27
C ALA A 708 -54.89 -29.91 5.53
N ALA A 709 -54.56 -28.80 6.19
CA ALA A 709 -55.32 -28.23 7.31
C ALA A 709 -56.50 -27.34 6.88
N GLY A 710 -56.75 -27.16 5.58
CA GLY A 710 -57.86 -26.36 5.05
C GLY A 710 -57.58 -24.86 4.89
N HIS A 711 -56.31 -24.45 4.88
CA HIS A 711 -55.88 -23.07 4.81
C HIS A 711 -55.03 -22.80 3.55
N ASN A 712 -55.13 -21.59 2.99
CA ASN A 712 -54.31 -21.15 1.87
C ASN A 712 -53.19 -20.21 2.37
N LEU A 713 -51.93 -20.66 2.27
CA LEU A 713 -50.77 -19.92 2.78
C LEU A 713 -50.63 -18.52 2.13
N ARG A 714 -50.94 -18.39 0.83
CA ARG A 714 -50.82 -17.11 0.10
C ARG A 714 -51.89 -16.11 0.51
N GLU A 715 -53.13 -16.56 0.64
CA GLU A 715 -54.24 -15.70 1.06
C GLU A 715 -53.98 -15.16 2.47
N ILE A 716 -53.59 -16.04 3.41
CA ILE A 716 -53.28 -15.65 4.80
C ILE A 716 -52.12 -14.66 4.86
N GLN A 717 -51.05 -14.87 4.08
CA GLN A 717 -49.93 -13.92 4.06
C GLN A 717 -50.36 -12.55 3.52
N THR A 718 -51.19 -12.53 2.47
CA THR A 718 -51.69 -11.29 1.85
C THR A 718 -52.56 -10.48 2.81
N GLU A 719 -53.33 -11.15 3.69
CA GLU A 719 -54.09 -10.48 4.74
C GLU A 719 -53.16 -9.94 5.84
N LEU A 720 -52.22 -10.76 6.32
CA LEU A 720 -51.26 -10.36 7.36
C LEU A 720 -50.29 -9.26 6.91
N ASP A 721 -50.00 -9.14 5.61
CA ASP A 721 -49.12 -8.12 5.06
C ASP A 721 -49.65 -6.70 5.25
N GLN A 722 -50.96 -6.53 5.46
CA GLN A 722 -51.60 -5.25 5.74
C GLN A 722 -51.29 -4.71 7.16
N GLY A 723 -50.67 -5.53 8.02
CA GLY A 723 -50.23 -5.14 9.36
C GLY A 723 -51.23 -5.44 10.49
N ASP A 724 -52.41 -5.98 10.15
CA ASP A 724 -53.40 -6.41 11.13
C ASP A 724 -52.98 -7.71 11.83
N MET A 725 -53.39 -7.85 13.09
CA MET A 725 -53.22 -9.10 13.84
C MET A 725 -54.25 -10.13 13.37
N ALA A 726 -53.80 -11.36 13.11
CA ALA A 726 -54.68 -12.50 12.92
C ALA A 726 -54.46 -13.53 14.03
N MET A 727 -55.53 -14.24 14.38
CA MET A 727 -55.48 -15.32 15.36
C MET A 727 -54.69 -16.49 14.80
N GLY A 728 -53.73 -17.00 15.58
CA GLY A 728 -53.06 -18.26 15.27
C GLY A 728 -54.00 -19.46 15.36
N PHE A 729 -53.61 -20.57 14.74
CA PHE A 729 -54.43 -21.79 14.72
C PHE A 729 -53.57 -23.06 14.63
N GLU A 730 -54.13 -24.19 15.06
CA GLU A 730 -53.49 -25.50 14.92
C GLU A 730 -53.68 -26.04 13.50
N LEU A 731 -52.70 -26.80 12.98
CA LEU A 731 -52.80 -27.53 11.71
C LEU A 731 -53.21 -28.99 11.98
N PRO A 732 -54.50 -29.36 11.88
CA PRO A 732 -54.95 -30.67 12.31
C PRO A 732 -54.34 -31.78 11.44
N GLY A 733 -53.86 -32.84 12.09
CA GLY A 733 -53.26 -33.99 11.41
C GLY A 733 -51.81 -33.79 10.95
N ILE A 734 -51.24 -32.59 11.13
CA ILE A 734 -49.83 -32.30 10.81
C ILE A 734 -48.98 -32.50 12.06
N ARG A 735 -48.15 -33.55 12.07
CA ARG A 735 -47.16 -33.81 13.13
C ARG A 735 -45.79 -33.99 12.53
N LEU A 736 -44.81 -33.25 13.04
CA LEU A 736 -43.43 -33.26 12.52
C LEU A 736 -42.47 -33.89 13.52
N GLU A 737 -41.68 -34.85 13.02
CA GLU A 737 -40.46 -35.36 13.64
C GLU A 737 -39.26 -34.72 12.94
N ALA A 738 -38.27 -34.29 13.72
CA ALA A 738 -36.99 -33.85 13.17
C ALA A 738 -35.81 -34.47 13.94
N ASN A 739 -34.72 -34.76 13.25
CA ASN A 739 -33.41 -34.91 13.86
C ASN A 739 -32.51 -33.82 13.29
N ILE A 740 -31.93 -33.00 14.16
CA ILE A 740 -31.07 -31.87 13.79
C ILE A 740 -29.65 -32.22 14.19
N ASP A 741 -28.74 -32.13 13.21
CA ASP A 741 -27.34 -32.52 13.33
C ASP A 741 -26.47 -31.44 12.67
N ILE A 742 -25.82 -30.60 13.47
CA ILE A 742 -25.05 -29.45 12.96
C ILE A 742 -23.62 -29.62 13.41
N GLU A 743 -22.74 -29.96 12.47
CA GLU A 743 -21.33 -30.20 12.78
C GLU A 743 -20.55 -28.88 12.68
N PRO A 744 -19.90 -28.41 13.76
CA PRO A 744 -19.01 -27.26 13.69
C PRO A 744 -17.76 -27.61 12.88
N VAL A 745 -17.30 -26.65 12.08
CA VAL A 745 -16.02 -26.70 11.38
C VAL A 745 -15.05 -25.79 12.12
N THR A 746 -14.02 -26.37 12.73
CA THR A 746 -12.98 -25.63 13.42
C THR A 746 -11.95 -25.08 12.43
N SER A 747 -11.51 -23.85 12.68
CA SER A 747 -10.40 -23.17 12.01
C SER A 747 -9.52 -22.45 13.04
N HIS A 748 -8.43 -21.86 12.58
CA HIS A 748 -7.42 -21.20 13.40
C HIS A 748 -7.34 -19.71 13.09
N GLY A 749 -7.44 -18.87 14.12
CA GLY A 749 -7.27 -17.41 14.05
C GLY A 749 -6.01 -16.99 14.79
N ARG A 750 -5.56 -15.74 14.59
CA ARG A 750 -4.39 -15.22 15.31
C ARG A 750 -4.50 -13.73 15.62
N ASN A 751 -4.23 -13.38 16.87
CA ASN A 751 -4.03 -11.98 17.28
C ASN A 751 -2.59 -11.55 17.05
N VAL A 752 -2.35 -10.24 16.99
CA VAL A 752 -1.02 -9.64 17.06
C VAL A 752 -0.85 -8.94 18.41
N LEU A 753 0.19 -9.29 19.17
CA LEU A 753 0.50 -8.74 20.48
C LEU A 753 1.93 -8.17 20.49
N ALA A 754 2.06 -6.87 20.74
CA ALA A 754 3.35 -6.16 20.78
C ALA A 754 3.48 -5.30 22.04
N LEU A 755 4.59 -5.45 22.77
CA LEU A 755 4.86 -4.75 24.03
C LEU A 755 5.83 -3.58 23.82
N LEU A 756 5.41 -2.39 24.22
CA LEU A 756 6.28 -1.22 24.40
C LEU A 756 6.62 -1.08 25.90
N PRO A 757 7.84 -1.43 26.34
CA PRO A 757 8.20 -1.36 27.76
C PRO A 757 8.30 0.09 28.25
N GLY A 758 7.82 0.34 29.45
CA GLY A 758 8.02 1.59 30.17
C GLY A 758 9.45 1.72 30.68
N ASN A 759 9.96 2.94 30.76
CA ASN A 759 11.33 3.23 31.18
C ASN A 759 11.46 3.58 32.67
N GLY A 760 10.41 3.34 33.47
CA GLY A 760 10.42 3.49 34.93
C GLY A 760 10.45 4.92 35.45
N GLY A 761 10.54 5.93 34.58
CA GLY A 761 10.61 7.34 34.93
C GLY A 761 11.80 7.73 35.80
N GLY A 762 13.01 7.57 35.26
CA GLY A 762 14.25 7.93 35.94
C GLY A 762 14.50 9.44 35.99
N GLY A 763 14.12 10.09 37.09
CA GLY A 763 14.87 11.23 37.58
C GLY A 763 16.27 10.75 37.96
N GLN A 764 17.29 11.50 37.51
CA GLN A 764 18.72 11.36 37.80
C GLN A 764 19.03 10.39 38.96
N ALA A 765 19.32 9.14 38.61
CA ALA A 765 19.88 8.19 39.56
C ALA A 765 21.22 8.77 40.03
N ASP A 766 21.28 9.06 41.33
CA ASP A 766 22.49 9.44 42.04
C ASP A 766 23.57 8.37 41.78
N GLN A 767 24.63 8.75 41.06
CA GLN A 767 25.81 7.91 40.79
C GLN A 767 26.68 7.73 42.04
N SER A 768 26.08 7.50 43.22
CA SER A 768 26.80 7.34 44.48
C SER A 768 26.76 5.92 45.06
N SER A 769 26.06 4.97 44.45
CA SER A 769 26.07 3.57 44.90
C SER A 769 26.67 2.63 43.86
N ASN A 770 28.00 2.62 43.82
CA ASN A 770 28.77 1.59 43.13
C ASN A 770 28.93 0.39 44.10
N GLU A 771 27.89 -0.42 44.27
CA GLU A 771 28.05 -1.78 44.81
C GLU A 771 27.55 -2.79 43.78
N PRO A 772 28.41 -3.73 43.32
CA PRO A 772 27.99 -4.79 42.42
C PRO A 772 27.21 -5.85 43.18
N ALA A 773 26.12 -6.34 42.59
CA ALA A 773 25.41 -7.52 43.10
C ALA A 773 26.32 -8.76 43.01
N GLU A 774 26.43 -9.50 44.12
CA GLU A 774 27.36 -10.63 44.29
C GLU A 774 26.97 -11.92 43.51
N ASP A 775 25.90 -11.94 42.71
CA ASP A 775 25.43 -13.19 42.07
C ASP A 775 25.42 -13.21 40.53
N GLY A 776 25.85 -12.13 39.86
CA GLY A 776 25.90 -12.09 38.40
C GLY A 776 24.54 -12.15 37.70
N SER A 777 23.43 -11.97 38.41
CA SER A 777 22.13 -11.73 37.78
C SER A 777 22.02 -10.25 37.38
N GLU A 778 21.77 -10.00 36.10
CA GLU A 778 21.44 -8.66 35.63
C GLU A 778 20.15 -8.21 36.31
N ASN A 779 20.18 -7.01 36.89
CA ASN A 779 19.12 -6.43 37.70
C ASN A 779 17.95 -5.99 36.78
N ALA A 780 17.15 -6.93 36.28
CA ALA A 780 15.90 -6.64 35.60
C ALA A 780 14.86 -6.22 36.65
N GLY A 781 14.53 -4.93 36.71
CA GLY A 781 13.52 -4.40 37.63
C GLY A 781 12.17 -5.11 37.49
N SER A 782 11.37 -5.14 38.58
CA SER A 782 10.04 -5.76 38.57
C SER A 782 9.15 -5.22 37.43
N PRO A 783 8.34 -6.07 36.76
CA PRO A 783 7.53 -5.65 35.62
C PRO A 783 6.54 -4.55 36.00
N LEU A 784 6.45 -3.50 35.16
CA LEU A 784 5.57 -2.34 35.41
C LEU A 784 4.08 -2.71 35.23
N PRO A 785 3.12 -1.93 35.74
CA PRO A 785 1.71 -2.13 35.39
C PRO A 785 1.49 -1.95 33.88
N MET A 786 0.60 -2.73 33.27
CA MET A 786 0.35 -2.73 31.82
C MET A 786 -0.94 -2.00 31.45
N ILE A 787 -0.93 -1.27 30.33
CA ILE A 787 -2.12 -0.75 29.64
C ILE A 787 -2.26 -1.50 28.32
N VAL A 788 -3.47 -1.96 27.98
CA VAL A 788 -3.76 -2.61 26.70
C VAL A 788 -4.47 -1.61 25.77
N VAL A 789 -3.96 -1.43 24.56
CA VAL A 789 -4.57 -0.65 23.48
C VAL A 789 -4.84 -1.61 22.33
N GLY A 790 -6.08 -1.75 21.89
CA GLY A 790 -6.39 -2.72 20.84
C GLY A 790 -7.48 -2.29 19.87
N ALA A 791 -7.45 -2.94 18.71
CA ALA A 791 -8.39 -2.78 17.60
C ALA A 791 -8.56 -4.15 16.91
N HIS A 792 -9.74 -4.45 16.35
CA HIS A 792 -9.91 -5.70 15.60
C HIS A 792 -9.45 -5.57 14.15
N ILE A 793 -8.88 -6.64 13.60
CA ILE A 793 -8.23 -6.66 12.28
C ILE A 793 -9.02 -7.42 11.23
N ASP A 794 -9.85 -8.36 11.66
CA ASP A 794 -10.70 -9.17 10.79
C ASP A 794 -11.91 -8.39 10.28
N HIS A 795 -12.41 -8.80 9.10
CA HIS A 795 -13.66 -8.29 8.54
C HIS A 795 -14.45 -9.37 7.78
N LEU A 796 -15.60 -9.01 7.19
CA LEU A 796 -16.60 -9.93 6.64
C LEU A 796 -16.19 -10.73 5.38
N GLY A 797 -14.96 -10.60 4.86
CA GLY A 797 -14.54 -11.36 3.67
C GLY A 797 -15.39 -11.04 2.43
N THR A 798 -16.04 -12.05 1.83
CA THR A 798 -17.00 -11.85 0.72
C THR A 798 -18.46 -11.70 1.17
N GLY A 799 -18.70 -11.49 2.47
CA GLY A 799 -20.04 -11.23 3.02
C GLY A 799 -20.95 -12.45 3.08
N GLY A 800 -20.38 -13.66 3.07
CA GLY A 800 -21.12 -14.93 3.10
C GLY A 800 -21.75 -15.29 4.46
N SER A 801 -21.60 -14.45 5.47
CA SER A 801 -22.08 -14.70 6.83
C SER A 801 -22.85 -13.48 7.36
N GLY A 802 -24.18 -13.59 7.41
CA GLY A 802 -25.12 -13.03 8.42
C GLY A 802 -25.20 -11.52 8.73
N GLY A 803 -24.14 -10.74 8.62
CA GLY A 803 -24.05 -9.34 9.08
C GLY A 803 -23.87 -8.29 7.97
N SER A 804 -23.81 -8.72 6.71
CA SER A 804 -23.58 -7.83 5.57
C SER A 804 -24.78 -6.89 5.30
N LEU A 805 -24.51 -5.57 5.22
CA LEU A 805 -25.45 -4.56 4.73
C LEU A 805 -25.45 -4.42 3.20
N ALA A 806 -24.73 -5.30 2.48
CA ALA A 806 -24.61 -5.24 1.03
C ALA A 806 -25.97 -5.33 0.34
N LYS A 807 -26.16 -4.53 -0.71
CA LYS A 807 -27.32 -4.63 -1.60
C LYS A 807 -27.26 -5.91 -2.42
N GLU A 808 -28.37 -6.27 -3.02
CA GLU A 808 -28.50 -7.51 -3.79
C GLU A 808 -27.50 -7.60 -4.96
N ASP A 809 -27.14 -6.47 -5.57
CA ASP A 809 -26.14 -6.33 -6.64
C ASP A 809 -24.68 -6.32 -6.16
N GLU A 810 -24.45 -6.12 -4.85
CA GLU A 810 -23.13 -6.12 -4.21
C GLU A 810 -22.80 -7.48 -3.56
N ARG A 811 -23.76 -8.42 -3.58
CA ARG A 811 -23.66 -9.70 -2.89
C ARG A 811 -22.54 -10.58 -3.46
N GLY A 812 -21.69 -11.10 -2.57
CA GLY A 812 -20.51 -11.89 -2.92
C GLY A 812 -19.29 -11.04 -3.30
N GLY A 813 -19.41 -9.71 -3.28
CA GLY A 813 -18.27 -8.79 -3.39
C GLY A 813 -17.39 -8.80 -2.13
N VAL A 814 -16.16 -8.30 -2.28
CA VAL A 814 -15.22 -8.18 -1.14
C VAL A 814 -15.64 -7.02 -0.24
N HIS A 815 -15.89 -7.33 1.03
CA HIS A 815 -16.09 -6.38 2.11
C HIS A 815 -14.74 -5.87 2.58
N ARG A 816 -14.46 -4.58 2.36
CA ARG A 816 -13.11 -4.04 2.59
C ARG A 816 -12.85 -3.60 4.02
N GLY A 817 -13.88 -3.28 4.82
CA GLY A 817 -13.73 -2.96 6.26
C GLY A 817 -13.03 -1.63 6.57
N ALA A 818 -13.15 -0.64 5.68
CA ALA A 818 -12.45 0.64 5.86
C ALA A 818 -12.86 1.38 7.14
N ASP A 819 -14.16 1.45 7.40
CA ASP A 819 -14.74 2.18 8.54
C ASP A 819 -14.66 1.36 9.85
N ASP A 820 -15.08 0.10 9.79
CA ASP A 820 -15.34 -0.75 10.95
C ASP A 820 -14.06 -1.23 11.67
N ASN A 821 -13.05 -1.70 10.92
CA ASN A 821 -11.81 -2.27 11.49
C ASN A 821 -10.53 -1.56 11.02
N ALA A 822 -10.34 -1.35 9.71
CA ALA A 822 -9.09 -0.83 9.19
C ALA A 822 -8.75 0.56 9.76
N SER A 823 -9.76 1.42 9.98
CA SER A 823 -9.59 2.74 10.62
C SER A 823 -9.10 2.62 12.06
N GLY A 824 -9.63 1.67 12.83
CA GLY A 824 -9.25 1.41 14.22
C GLY A 824 -7.83 0.86 14.33
N VAL A 825 -7.47 -0.09 13.45
CA VAL A 825 -6.11 -0.63 13.37
C VAL A 825 -5.13 0.47 12.97
N ALA A 826 -5.46 1.29 11.97
CA ALA A 826 -4.63 2.43 11.57
C ALA A 826 -4.41 3.40 12.75
N GLY A 827 -5.46 3.74 13.49
CA GLY A 827 -5.34 4.58 14.69
C GLY A 827 -4.45 3.94 15.76
N MET A 828 -4.55 2.62 15.98
CA MET A 828 -3.67 1.90 16.89
C MET A 828 -2.20 1.96 16.46
N LEU A 829 -1.90 1.79 15.17
CA LEU A 829 -0.54 1.86 14.63
C LEU A 829 0.07 3.28 14.75
N GLU A 830 -0.72 4.33 14.52
CA GLU A 830 -0.29 5.72 14.72
C GLU A 830 0.03 6.01 16.20
N ILE A 831 -0.82 5.53 17.12
CA ILE A 831 -0.57 5.65 18.56
C ILE A 831 0.72 4.91 18.93
N ALA A 832 0.96 3.73 18.36
CA ALA A 832 2.19 2.97 18.59
C ALA A 832 3.43 3.70 18.07
N GLN A 833 3.41 4.24 16.85
CA GLN A 833 4.52 4.98 16.25
C GLN A 833 4.84 6.25 17.05
N TYR A 834 3.81 7.01 17.44
CA TYR A 834 3.98 8.19 18.26
C TYR A 834 4.60 7.85 19.63
N LEU A 835 4.07 6.83 20.32
CA LEU A 835 4.55 6.45 21.65
C LEU A 835 5.92 5.78 21.63
N ALA A 836 6.30 5.06 20.56
CA ALA A 836 7.64 4.51 20.40
C ALA A 836 8.72 5.61 20.42
N VAL A 837 8.40 6.80 19.91
CA VAL A 837 9.29 7.97 19.95
C VAL A 837 9.20 8.70 21.29
N GLU A 838 7.98 8.95 21.79
CA GLU A 838 7.80 9.73 23.03
C GLU A 838 8.24 8.99 24.28
N MET A 839 8.08 7.66 24.35
CA MET A 839 8.50 6.85 25.51
C MET A 839 10.01 6.56 25.54
N GLN A 840 10.79 7.17 24.65
CA GLN A 840 12.24 7.20 24.79
C GLN A 840 12.63 7.89 26.12
N PRO A 841 13.67 7.40 26.83
CA PRO A 841 14.06 7.93 28.15
C PRO A 841 14.29 9.44 28.19
N THR A 842 14.64 10.04 27.05
CA THR A 842 14.93 11.47 26.89
C THR A 842 13.68 12.34 26.73
N ARG A 843 12.50 11.76 26.51
CA ARG A 843 11.26 12.50 26.22
C ARG A 843 10.19 12.30 27.29
N LEU A 844 9.79 11.06 27.56
CA LEU A 844 8.74 10.74 28.55
C LEU A 844 9.19 9.65 29.52
N ALA A 845 9.09 9.97 30.81
CA ALA A 845 9.24 9.06 31.94
C ALA A 845 8.03 8.09 32.07
N ALA A 846 7.99 7.05 31.25
CA ALA A 846 6.90 6.08 31.19
C ALA A 846 6.91 5.09 32.38
N LYS A 847 5.85 5.11 33.19
CA LYS A 847 5.70 4.28 34.40
C LYS A 847 4.91 2.97 34.19
N ARG A 848 4.48 2.71 32.97
CA ARG A 848 3.65 1.56 32.60
C ARG A 848 4.11 1.02 31.26
N ASP A 849 3.96 -0.28 31.09
CA ASP A 849 4.13 -0.92 29.80
C ASP A 849 2.85 -0.76 29.00
N ILE A 850 2.97 -0.71 27.67
CA ILE A 850 1.84 -0.62 26.77
C ILE A 850 1.84 -1.85 25.87
N LEU A 851 0.77 -2.64 25.94
CA LEU A 851 0.54 -3.77 25.05
C LEU A 851 -0.41 -3.31 23.94
N PHE A 852 0.09 -3.33 22.71
CA PHE A 852 -0.72 -3.14 21.51
C PHE A 852 -1.25 -4.48 21.04
N ALA A 853 -2.54 -4.54 20.74
CA ALA A 853 -3.22 -5.78 20.39
C ALA A 853 -4.16 -5.64 19.19
N ALA A 854 -3.83 -6.32 18.09
CA ALA A 854 -4.73 -6.47 16.95
C ALA A 854 -5.54 -7.77 17.11
N TRP A 855 -6.84 -7.65 17.34
CA TRP A 855 -7.72 -8.79 17.62
C TRP A 855 -8.27 -9.42 16.34
N SER A 856 -8.19 -10.74 16.25
CA SER A 856 -8.83 -11.56 15.22
C SER A 856 -10.15 -12.14 15.74
N GLY A 857 -11.07 -12.52 14.86
CA GLY A 857 -12.34 -13.13 15.22
C GLY A 857 -13.33 -12.24 15.96
N GLU A 858 -13.23 -10.92 15.85
CA GLU A 858 -14.22 -9.99 16.43
C GLU A 858 -15.58 -10.15 15.75
N GLU A 859 -15.57 -10.26 14.42
CA GLU A 859 -16.76 -10.42 13.55
C GLU A 859 -17.50 -11.74 13.81
N LEU A 860 -16.82 -12.67 14.50
CA LEU A 860 -17.33 -13.98 14.90
C LEU A 860 -17.77 -14.02 16.37
N GLY A 861 -17.85 -12.85 17.01
CA GLY A 861 -18.25 -12.66 18.40
C GLY A 861 -17.07 -12.62 19.37
N LEU A 862 -16.16 -11.66 19.20
CA LEU A 862 -15.07 -11.34 20.14
C LEU A 862 -14.09 -12.49 20.43
N ARG A 863 -13.80 -13.36 19.45
CA ARG A 863 -13.06 -14.61 19.70
C ARG A 863 -11.62 -14.42 20.10
N GLY A 864 -10.88 -13.57 19.39
CA GLY A 864 -9.47 -13.37 19.67
C GLY A 864 -9.24 -12.67 21.00
N SER A 865 -10.05 -11.67 21.34
CA SER A 865 -9.93 -11.00 22.64
C SER A 865 -10.35 -11.89 23.80
N GLN A 866 -11.39 -12.73 23.63
CA GLN A 866 -11.76 -13.74 24.63
C GLN A 866 -10.63 -14.76 24.84
N ALA A 867 -10.07 -15.31 23.75
CA ALA A 867 -8.95 -16.24 23.83
C ALA A 867 -7.74 -15.62 24.54
N PHE A 868 -7.42 -14.35 24.27
CA PHE A 868 -6.36 -13.64 24.97
C PHE A 868 -6.62 -13.50 26.48
N VAL A 869 -7.86 -13.23 26.90
CA VAL A 869 -8.22 -13.15 28.32
C VAL A 869 -8.06 -14.50 29.01
N ASP A 870 -8.47 -15.57 28.34
CA ASP A 870 -8.35 -16.94 28.86
C ASP A 870 -6.86 -17.34 29.03
N ASP A 871 -6.02 -16.96 28.06
CA ASP A 871 -4.59 -17.29 28.04
C ASP A 871 -3.69 -16.26 28.77
N PHE A 872 -4.26 -15.16 29.28
CA PHE A 872 -3.50 -14.02 29.81
C PHE A 872 -2.49 -14.42 30.91
N SER A 873 -2.89 -15.33 31.79
CA SER A 873 -2.03 -15.78 32.90
C SER A 873 -0.84 -16.62 32.44
N GLU A 874 -0.97 -17.31 31.30
CA GLU A 874 0.10 -18.09 30.68
C GLU A 874 1.06 -17.19 29.91
N LEU A 875 0.52 -16.19 29.20
CA LEU A 875 1.31 -15.21 28.44
C LEU A 875 2.12 -14.28 29.35
N PHE A 876 1.57 -13.88 30.51
CA PHE A 876 2.19 -12.91 31.41
C PHE A 876 2.20 -13.40 32.88
N PRO A 877 2.95 -14.46 33.21
CA PRO A 877 2.91 -15.09 34.53
C PRO A 877 3.31 -14.13 35.66
N ASP A 878 4.34 -13.31 35.45
CA ASP A 878 4.83 -12.36 36.49
C ASP A 878 3.86 -11.21 36.76
N ARG A 879 2.97 -10.90 35.81
CA ARG A 879 1.95 -9.85 35.94
C ARG A 879 0.63 -10.40 36.45
N SER A 880 0.36 -11.67 36.17
CA SER A 880 -0.79 -12.40 36.70
C SER A 880 -0.71 -12.56 38.23
N GLN A 881 0.49 -12.65 38.81
CA GLN A 881 0.68 -12.69 40.28
C GLN A 881 0.30 -11.37 40.96
N ALA A 882 0.57 -10.22 40.32
CA ALA A 882 0.13 -8.91 40.79
C ALA A 882 -1.40 -8.75 40.66
N PHE A 883 -2.00 -9.30 39.59
CA PHE A 883 -3.45 -9.31 39.36
C PHE A 883 -4.18 -10.23 40.37
N ASN A 884 -3.63 -11.41 40.64
CA ASN A 884 -4.11 -12.33 41.68
C ASN A 884 -3.87 -11.80 43.09
N GLY A 885 -2.78 -11.05 43.32
CA GLY A 885 -2.54 -10.33 44.58
C GLY A 885 -3.53 -9.19 44.80
N LEU A 886 -3.93 -8.48 43.74
CA LEU A 886 -4.99 -7.46 43.78
C LEU A 886 -6.38 -8.09 43.95
N LEU A 887 -6.67 -9.23 43.33
CA LEU A 887 -7.89 -10.02 43.53
C LEU A 887 -7.94 -10.69 44.91
N ALA A 888 -6.80 -11.08 45.48
CA ALA A 888 -6.71 -11.56 46.86
C ALA A 888 -6.80 -10.42 47.89
N ALA A 889 -6.31 -9.21 47.57
CA ALA A 889 -6.43 -8.02 48.41
C ALA A 889 -7.85 -7.41 48.33
N SER A 890 -8.47 -7.39 47.15
CA SER A 890 -9.87 -6.99 46.97
C SER A 890 -10.85 -8.08 47.42
N GLY A 891 -10.45 -9.36 47.34
CA GLY A 891 -11.11 -10.48 48.00
C GLY A 891 -11.07 -10.35 49.52
N ASN A 892 -9.93 -10.01 50.12
CA ASN A 892 -9.83 -9.73 51.55
C ASN A 892 -10.55 -8.44 51.99
N ALA A 893 -10.64 -7.42 51.13
CA ALA A 893 -11.43 -6.21 51.40
C ALA A 893 -12.94 -6.48 51.28
N ALA A 894 -13.38 -7.28 50.31
CA ALA A 894 -14.75 -7.76 50.18
C ALA A 894 -15.13 -8.71 51.33
N GLN A 895 -14.20 -9.54 51.79
CA GLN A 895 -14.41 -10.45 52.92
C GLN A 895 -14.39 -9.70 54.27
N GLN A 896 -13.58 -8.63 54.42
CA GLN A 896 -13.64 -7.75 55.58
C GLN A 896 -14.92 -6.88 55.61
N GLN A 897 -15.43 -6.43 54.46
CA GLN A 897 -16.74 -5.76 54.38
C GLN A 897 -17.92 -6.73 54.60
N LEU A 898 -17.81 -7.99 54.19
CA LEU A 898 -18.82 -9.03 54.46
C LEU A 898 -18.82 -9.49 55.93
N THR A 899 -17.72 -9.36 56.67
CA THR A 899 -17.71 -9.60 58.13
C THR A 899 -18.12 -8.40 58.98
N ALA A 900 -18.17 -7.19 58.41
CA ALA A 900 -18.60 -5.98 59.12
C ALA A 900 -20.10 -5.66 58.94
N SER A 901 -20.79 -6.33 58.01
CA SER A 901 -22.22 -6.11 57.71
C SER A 901 -23.18 -7.05 58.44
N SER A 902 -22.71 -7.96 59.32
CA SER A 902 -23.60 -8.85 60.09
C SER A 902 -23.96 -8.32 61.48
N THR A 903 -23.73 -7.05 61.76
CA THR A 903 -24.19 -6.41 63.00
C THR A 903 -24.64 -4.99 62.70
N LEU A 904 -25.96 -4.78 62.80
CA LEU A 904 -26.70 -3.54 63.13
C LEU A 904 -27.91 -3.31 62.21
N ASP A 905 -28.99 -3.88 62.72
CA ASP A 905 -30.40 -3.50 62.67
C ASP A 905 -30.75 -2.02 62.37
N GLU A 906 -31.92 -1.89 61.74
CA GLU A 906 -32.98 -0.90 61.97
C GLU A 906 -32.63 0.59 62.01
N HIS A 907 -33.01 1.34 60.96
CA HIS A 907 -34.09 2.35 61.03
C HIS A 907 -34.18 3.29 59.80
N SER A 908 -35.40 3.37 59.26
CA SER A 908 -36.13 4.56 58.79
C SER A 908 -35.55 5.56 57.77
N SER A 909 -36.34 5.72 56.70
CA SER A 909 -36.95 6.96 56.16
C SER A 909 -36.17 7.95 55.28
N SER A 910 -36.81 8.20 54.13
CA SER A 910 -37.02 9.48 53.40
C SER A 910 -35.84 10.17 52.70
N GLY A 911 -36.03 10.42 51.40
CA GLY A 911 -35.24 11.32 50.55
C GLY A 911 -35.47 11.03 49.08
#